data_AF-A0A8H5NRL5-F1
#
_entry.id   AF-A0A8H5NRL5-F1
#
_cell.length_a   1.000
_cell.length_b   1.000
_cell.length_c   1.000
_cell.angle_alpha   90.00
_cell.angle_beta   90.00
_cell.angle_gamma   90.00
#
_symmetry.space_group_name_H-M   'P 1'
#
loop_
_entity.id
_entity.type
_entity.pdbx_description
1 polymer ?
#
loop_
_entity_poly.entity_id
_entity_poly.type
_entity_poly.pdbx_seq_one_letter_code
_entity_poly.pdbx_strand_id
1 'polypeptide(L)'
;MPQKKSLLQALKADEHNQTSFLQKFVQAPSPNPPGDTSKATTVIGEYLSSKNIPYELVDVNRDGKVNVVSDFQGGKGPGPRVVLNGHVDVFPVGDGSGWSRDPWSGDIVDGRVHGRGVVDMKSGTASLIIAYAFLYERRHLLSGSVALCAVADEETGGKWGTKYLIEHDKHRWGGDLMLCAEPGGLETIRFAEKGTLRLTCTVETKGALGPYLHLTKGAIRTASAFMNEVIKSVEALPVDLPVEMERHLEKPEVKRAIDQAMGPGTTTIIARPTVNVGTIKGGLKVNMIPETCIFELDIRMPVGMREDTILELISTIIPQYEPASITIQKQAAASNRFNYSAIDHPIVDHLKDNAKSLQPDAEAPIPIPSMGGSDSKAVALGVASLHIDDGTAKHDLVISLVSFARHATIVRSATKSNTGIATTSDVSPAIYGVYNQAKAVDIMMLSDVGVDPGVHRLYTIKTVGEVLEHDGKILVFYSYCSGLPSPEASDNPLRFKFSWSPRGALLPQQNSATFLQDGNVLEIFNKDLMSKAVPYHIINGYSFLAYPNRDFVPFRQVYGIPEACTIIQGSFRGNGNSTLAKPLINLGWLDAGSRAWLKEGIKWSHIRQKLTGADSAAEADLLAKADELCNYRSPEERRRILAGLKWMRLFSDGVAAGGGSLFNTLSDQLNKLCSFHAGERDLAMLQHKFVLG
;
A
#
# COMPACT_ATOMS: atom_id res chain seq x y z
N MET A 1 -30.94 18.84 -12.05
CA MET A 1 -30.22 19.28 -13.27
C MET A 1 -30.99 18.88 -14.53
N PRO A 2 -31.64 19.82 -15.24
CA PRO A 2 -32.45 19.53 -16.43
C PRO A 2 -31.70 18.81 -17.56
N GLN A 3 -30.43 19.14 -17.77
CA GLN A 3 -29.58 18.53 -18.81
C GLN A 3 -29.34 17.02 -18.57
N LYS A 4 -29.06 16.62 -17.32
CA LYS A 4 -28.91 15.20 -16.94
C LYS A 4 -30.19 14.41 -17.19
N LYS A 5 -31.36 14.98 -16.85
CA LYS A 5 -32.66 14.32 -17.07
C LYS A 5 -32.92 14.11 -18.56
N SER A 6 -32.64 15.13 -19.39
CA SER A 6 -32.77 15.04 -20.85
C SER A 6 -31.84 13.97 -21.45
N LEU A 7 -30.59 13.88 -20.97
CA LEU A 7 -29.65 12.83 -21.39
C LEU A 7 -30.17 11.42 -21.07
N LEU A 8 -30.64 11.19 -19.85
CA LEU A 8 -31.18 9.88 -19.44
C LEU A 8 -32.43 9.49 -20.23
N GLN A 9 -33.30 10.45 -20.55
CA GLN A 9 -34.47 10.21 -21.41
C GLN A 9 -34.05 9.83 -22.83
N ALA A 10 -33.04 10.49 -23.38
CA ALA A 10 -32.53 10.19 -24.71
C ALA A 10 -31.87 8.81 -24.77
N LEU A 11 -31.11 8.42 -23.73
CA LEU A 11 -30.55 7.07 -23.61
C LEU A 11 -31.65 6.01 -23.56
N LYS A 12 -32.70 6.21 -22.77
CA LYS A 12 -33.82 5.27 -22.69
C LYS A 12 -34.60 5.16 -23.99
N ALA A 13 -34.74 6.26 -24.73
CA ALA A 13 -35.44 6.26 -26.02
C ALA A 13 -34.67 5.51 -27.12
N ASP A 14 -33.34 5.36 -26.99
CA ASP A 14 -32.48 4.70 -27.99
C ASP A 14 -32.08 3.26 -27.58
N GLU A 15 -32.77 2.67 -26.60
CA GLU A 15 -32.44 1.35 -26.00
C GLU A 15 -32.34 0.24 -27.04
N HIS A 16 -33.28 0.18 -28.00
CA HIS A 16 -33.27 -0.85 -29.05
C HIS A 16 -32.00 -0.79 -29.92
N ASN A 17 -31.56 0.41 -30.29
CA ASN A 17 -30.34 0.58 -31.09
C ASN A 17 -29.09 0.25 -30.29
N GLN A 18 -29.08 0.57 -28.98
CA GLN A 18 -27.98 0.22 -28.08
C GLN A 18 -27.85 -1.29 -27.92
N THR A 19 -28.96 -2.00 -27.72
CA THR A 19 -28.97 -3.46 -27.67
C THR A 19 -28.54 -4.06 -29.01
N SER A 20 -29.04 -3.54 -30.13
CA SER A 20 -28.65 -4.00 -31.48
C SER A 20 -27.15 -3.81 -31.74
N PHE A 21 -26.57 -2.69 -31.28
CA PHE A 21 -25.13 -2.45 -31.36
C PHE A 21 -24.34 -3.50 -30.55
N LEU A 22 -24.75 -3.79 -29.32
CA LEU A 22 -24.13 -4.85 -28.51
C LEU A 22 -24.23 -6.23 -29.17
N GLN A 23 -25.39 -6.60 -29.73
CA GLN A 23 -25.56 -7.87 -30.44
C GLN A 23 -24.57 -7.98 -31.61
N LYS A 24 -24.50 -6.96 -32.47
CA LYS A 24 -23.55 -6.93 -33.59
C LYS A 24 -22.10 -7.00 -33.11
N PHE A 25 -21.80 -6.32 -32.00
CA PHE A 25 -20.45 -6.32 -31.44
C PHE A 25 -20.05 -7.69 -30.89
N VAL A 26 -20.98 -8.42 -30.28
CA VAL A 26 -20.79 -9.82 -29.85
C VAL A 26 -20.66 -10.76 -31.05
N GLN A 27 -21.46 -10.53 -32.09
CA GLN A 27 -21.44 -11.30 -33.34
C GLN A 27 -20.15 -11.14 -34.15
N ALA A 28 -19.33 -10.12 -33.87
CA ALA A 28 -18.03 -9.93 -34.47
C ALA A 28 -16.93 -10.60 -33.61
N PRO A 29 -16.41 -11.78 -34.00
CA PRO A 29 -15.44 -12.49 -33.18
C PRO A 29 -14.11 -11.75 -33.09
N SER A 30 -13.51 -11.75 -31.91
CA SER A 30 -12.22 -11.11 -31.61
C SER A 30 -11.36 -11.92 -30.61
N PRO A 31 -11.20 -13.26 -30.79
CA PRO A 31 -10.50 -14.08 -29.81
C PRO A 31 -9.00 -13.74 -29.72
N ASN A 32 -8.46 -13.70 -28.51
CA ASN A 32 -7.05 -13.47 -28.26
C ASN A 32 -6.48 -14.56 -27.34
N PRO A 33 -5.56 -15.43 -27.84
CA PRO A 33 -4.97 -15.47 -29.19
C PRO A 33 -5.94 -15.86 -30.33
N PRO A 34 -5.72 -15.41 -31.60
CA PRO A 34 -4.56 -14.67 -32.10
C PRO A 34 -4.61 -13.15 -31.91
N GLY A 35 -5.77 -12.59 -31.53
CA GLY A 35 -5.94 -11.17 -31.21
C GLY A 35 -6.37 -10.28 -32.38
N ASP A 36 -6.89 -10.83 -33.48
CA ASP A 36 -7.47 -10.02 -34.56
C ASP A 36 -8.80 -9.39 -34.12
N THR A 37 -8.80 -8.08 -33.91
CA THR A 37 -9.96 -7.28 -33.49
C THR A 37 -10.58 -6.50 -34.66
N SER A 38 -10.11 -6.67 -35.90
CA SER A 38 -10.55 -5.89 -37.07
C SER A 38 -12.07 -5.93 -37.32
N LYS A 39 -12.70 -7.11 -37.19
CA LYS A 39 -14.15 -7.26 -37.34
C LYS A 39 -14.93 -6.51 -36.26
N ALA A 40 -14.48 -6.65 -35.01
CA ALA A 40 -15.12 -6.03 -33.87
C ALA A 40 -14.97 -4.49 -33.89
N THR A 41 -13.78 -4.00 -34.27
CA THR A 41 -13.53 -2.56 -34.46
C THR A 41 -14.25 -1.97 -35.66
N THR A 42 -14.51 -2.76 -36.72
CA THR A 42 -15.39 -2.33 -37.83
C THR A 42 -16.79 -2.01 -37.33
N VAL A 43 -17.38 -2.86 -36.49
CA VAL A 43 -18.71 -2.61 -35.89
C VAL A 43 -18.72 -1.32 -35.05
N ILE A 44 -17.65 -1.07 -34.28
CA ILE A 44 -17.49 0.17 -33.51
C ILE A 44 -17.40 1.38 -34.45
N GLY A 45 -16.58 1.29 -35.50
CA GLY A 45 -16.41 2.35 -36.50
C GLY A 45 -17.72 2.70 -37.21
N GLU A 46 -18.46 1.69 -37.66
CA GLU A 46 -19.79 1.87 -38.28
C GLU A 46 -20.77 2.58 -37.33
N TYR A 47 -20.77 2.21 -36.04
CA TYR A 47 -21.59 2.88 -35.04
C TYR A 47 -21.21 4.36 -34.87
N LEU A 48 -19.91 4.67 -34.72
CA LEU A 48 -19.41 6.05 -34.60
C LEU A 48 -19.69 6.87 -35.87
N SER A 49 -19.50 6.30 -37.06
CA SER A 49 -19.85 6.91 -38.34
C SER A 49 -21.33 7.23 -38.44
N SER A 50 -22.21 6.32 -38.00
CA SER A 50 -23.67 6.54 -38.01
C SER A 50 -24.11 7.73 -37.15
N LYS A 51 -23.30 8.10 -36.16
CA LYS A 51 -23.49 9.25 -35.26
C LYS A 51 -22.68 10.49 -35.69
N ASN A 52 -22.00 10.45 -36.83
CA ASN A 52 -21.11 11.50 -37.35
C ASN A 52 -19.96 11.85 -36.38
N ILE A 53 -19.40 10.85 -35.72
CA ILE A 53 -18.31 11.02 -34.76
C ILE A 53 -16.99 10.65 -35.46
N PRO A 54 -15.98 11.55 -35.49
CA PRO A 54 -14.67 11.23 -36.04
C PRO A 54 -13.94 10.23 -35.14
N TYR A 55 -13.23 9.28 -35.74
CA TYR A 55 -12.42 8.30 -35.01
C TYR A 55 -11.21 7.89 -35.85
N GLU A 56 -10.22 7.30 -35.18
CA GLU A 56 -9.00 6.77 -35.77
C GLU A 56 -8.92 5.27 -35.50
N LEU A 57 -8.41 4.52 -36.49
CA LEU A 57 -8.03 3.12 -36.33
C LEU A 57 -6.51 3.04 -36.14
N VAL A 58 -6.08 2.44 -35.03
CA VAL A 58 -4.65 2.28 -34.71
C VAL A 58 -4.32 0.79 -34.71
N ASP A 59 -3.73 0.31 -35.80
CA ASP A 59 -3.16 -1.02 -35.92
C ASP A 59 -1.63 -0.92 -35.94
N VAL A 60 -1.02 -1.18 -34.77
CA VAL A 60 0.39 -0.87 -34.51
C VAL A 60 1.32 -1.69 -35.40
N ASN A 61 1.07 -3.00 -35.49
CA ASN A 61 1.95 -3.94 -36.20
C ASN A 61 1.36 -4.43 -37.52
N ARG A 62 0.16 -3.96 -37.90
CA ARG A 62 -0.59 -4.47 -39.05
C ARG A 62 -0.86 -5.97 -38.94
N ASP A 63 -1.06 -6.45 -37.71
CA ASP A 63 -1.30 -7.85 -37.37
C ASP A 63 -2.76 -8.11 -36.98
N GLY A 64 -3.64 -7.13 -37.19
CA GLY A 64 -5.06 -7.23 -36.88
C GLY A 64 -5.45 -6.80 -35.46
N LYS A 65 -4.50 -6.44 -34.59
CA LYS A 65 -4.77 -5.85 -33.26
C LYS A 65 -5.13 -4.37 -33.39
N VAL A 66 -6.27 -4.12 -34.02
CA VAL A 66 -6.78 -2.78 -34.27
C VAL A 66 -7.39 -2.20 -33.00
N ASN A 67 -7.02 -0.96 -32.67
CA ASN A 67 -7.67 -0.14 -31.66
C ASN A 67 -8.57 0.91 -32.34
N VAL A 68 -9.67 1.32 -31.69
CA VAL A 68 -10.47 2.47 -32.09
C VAL A 68 -10.31 3.56 -31.05
N VAL A 69 -9.83 4.72 -31.49
CA VAL A 69 -9.64 5.88 -30.61
C VAL A 69 -10.36 7.11 -31.14
N SER A 70 -10.85 7.95 -30.24
CA SER A 70 -11.53 9.20 -30.58
C SER A 70 -11.47 10.16 -29.39
N ASP A 71 -11.37 11.46 -29.62
CA ASP A 71 -11.41 12.44 -28.54
C ASP A 71 -12.05 13.77 -28.96
N PHE A 72 -12.58 14.51 -27.99
CA PHE A 72 -13.14 15.84 -28.24
C PHE A 72 -12.92 16.80 -27.05
N GLN A 73 -12.89 18.10 -27.36
CA GLN A 73 -12.90 19.19 -26.38
C GLN A 73 -14.33 19.71 -26.17
N GLY A 74 -14.68 19.98 -24.92
CA GLY A 74 -15.94 20.61 -24.53
C GLY A 74 -15.99 22.11 -24.87
N GLY A 75 -17.19 22.62 -25.16
CA GLY A 75 -17.41 24.00 -25.61
C GLY A 75 -17.42 25.07 -24.51
N LYS A 76 -17.41 24.69 -23.23
CA LYS A 76 -17.40 25.64 -22.09
C LYS A 76 -16.00 26.00 -21.58
N GLY A 77 -14.95 25.59 -22.28
CA GLY A 77 -13.57 25.91 -21.92
C GLY A 77 -12.86 24.79 -21.12
N PRO A 78 -11.80 25.14 -20.38
CA PRO A 78 -10.93 24.15 -19.72
C PRO A 78 -11.65 23.39 -18.62
N GLY A 79 -11.15 22.20 -18.30
CA GLY A 79 -11.70 21.27 -17.32
C GLY A 79 -10.98 19.93 -17.39
N PRO A 80 -11.40 18.92 -16.62
CA PRO A 80 -10.72 17.63 -16.57
C PRO A 80 -10.79 16.89 -17.91
N ARG A 81 -9.77 16.08 -18.18
CA ARG A 81 -9.75 15.09 -19.26
C ARG A 81 -10.21 13.73 -18.72
N VAL A 82 -11.33 13.23 -19.25
CA VAL A 82 -11.88 11.93 -18.86
C VAL A 82 -11.60 10.90 -19.95
N VAL A 83 -10.96 9.79 -19.58
CA VAL A 83 -10.67 8.67 -20.48
C VAL A 83 -11.71 7.56 -20.26
N LEU A 84 -12.38 7.15 -21.33
CA LEU A 84 -13.28 6.01 -21.36
C LEU A 84 -12.53 4.86 -22.03
N ASN A 85 -12.15 3.84 -21.26
CA ASN A 85 -11.29 2.75 -21.72
C ASN A 85 -11.99 1.39 -21.58
N GLY A 86 -11.94 0.58 -22.63
CA GLY A 86 -12.45 -0.79 -22.59
C GLY A 86 -11.86 -1.62 -23.71
N HIS A 87 -11.63 -2.91 -23.44
CA HIS A 87 -11.05 -3.81 -24.42
C HIS A 87 -12.10 -4.42 -25.36
N VAL A 88 -11.62 -4.91 -26.50
CA VAL A 88 -12.41 -5.42 -27.62
C VAL A 88 -12.15 -6.89 -27.89
N ASP A 89 -10.95 -7.37 -27.53
CA ASP A 89 -10.60 -8.77 -27.60
C ASP A 89 -11.32 -9.60 -26.52
N VAL A 90 -11.34 -10.92 -26.72
CA VAL A 90 -12.02 -11.85 -25.80
C VAL A 90 -11.22 -13.14 -25.70
N PHE A 91 -11.38 -13.89 -24.61
CA PHE A 91 -10.82 -15.24 -24.58
C PHE A 91 -11.31 -16.16 -25.73
N PRO A 92 -10.47 -17.12 -26.20
CA PRO A 92 -10.86 -18.10 -27.21
C PRO A 92 -12.01 -19.01 -26.76
N VAL A 93 -12.80 -19.50 -27.72
CA VAL A 93 -13.96 -20.38 -27.47
C VAL A 93 -13.69 -21.87 -27.72
N GLY A 94 -12.43 -22.22 -27.99
CA GLY A 94 -12.03 -23.59 -28.34
C GLY A 94 -12.67 -24.06 -29.64
N ASP A 95 -13.06 -25.34 -29.68
CA ASP A 95 -13.85 -25.95 -30.77
C ASP A 95 -15.36 -25.68 -30.65
N GLY A 96 -15.77 -24.86 -29.67
CA GLY A 96 -17.18 -24.59 -29.37
C GLY A 96 -17.87 -25.69 -28.55
N SER A 97 -17.19 -26.78 -28.20
CA SER A 97 -17.75 -27.81 -27.32
C SER A 97 -18.03 -27.25 -25.92
N GLY A 98 -19.17 -27.63 -25.35
CA GLY A 98 -19.61 -27.16 -24.03
C GLY A 98 -20.47 -25.88 -24.04
N TRP A 99 -20.64 -25.22 -25.18
CA TRP A 99 -21.61 -24.12 -25.31
C TRP A 99 -23.00 -24.65 -25.64
N SER A 100 -24.02 -24.14 -24.95
CA SER A 100 -25.43 -24.46 -25.23
C SER A 100 -26.02 -23.66 -26.40
N ARG A 101 -25.30 -22.63 -26.86
CA ARG A 101 -25.64 -21.74 -27.98
C ARG A 101 -24.36 -21.37 -28.73
N ASP A 102 -24.48 -20.84 -29.94
CA ASP A 102 -23.32 -20.30 -30.64
C ASP A 102 -22.68 -19.18 -29.77
N PRO A 103 -21.38 -19.27 -29.41
CA PRO A 103 -20.69 -18.24 -28.64
C PRO A 103 -20.69 -16.87 -29.32
N TRP A 104 -20.93 -16.79 -30.63
CA TRP A 104 -21.00 -15.53 -31.38
C TRP A 104 -22.43 -15.14 -31.75
N SER A 105 -23.45 -15.79 -31.18
CA SER A 105 -24.86 -15.53 -31.54
C SER A 105 -25.31 -14.10 -31.27
N GLY A 106 -24.98 -13.55 -30.09
CA GLY A 106 -25.60 -12.31 -29.62
C GLY A 106 -27.10 -12.47 -29.35
N ASP A 107 -27.58 -13.70 -29.12
CA ASP A 107 -29.01 -13.98 -28.92
C ASP A 107 -29.54 -13.25 -27.68
N ILE A 108 -30.78 -12.74 -27.75
CA ILE A 108 -31.49 -12.22 -26.58
C ILE A 108 -32.47 -13.29 -26.10
N VAL A 109 -32.26 -13.78 -24.88
CA VAL A 109 -33.12 -14.77 -24.23
C VAL A 109 -33.41 -14.31 -22.81
N ASP A 110 -34.69 -14.28 -22.44
CA ASP A 110 -35.15 -13.83 -21.11
C ASP A 110 -34.57 -12.46 -20.69
N GLY A 111 -34.47 -11.54 -21.66
CA GLY A 111 -33.94 -10.19 -21.45
C GLY A 111 -32.42 -10.12 -21.27
N ARG A 112 -31.68 -11.19 -21.59
CA ARG A 112 -30.21 -11.25 -21.50
C ARG A 112 -29.60 -11.50 -22.86
N VAL A 113 -28.50 -10.81 -23.17
CA VAL A 113 -27.69 -11.08 -24.36
C VAL A 113 -26.75 -12.24 -24.06
N HIS A 114 -26.64 -13.21 -24.96
CA HIS A 114 -25.79 -14.38 -24.84
C HIS A 114 -24.65 -14.35 -25.87
N GLY A 115 -23.44 -14.67 -25.42
CA GLY A 115 -22.26 -14.81 -26.27
C GLY A 115 -20.94 -14.62 -25.51
N ARG A 116 -19.84 -15.04 -26.11
CA ARG A 116 -18.48 -14.75 -25.65
C ARG A 116 -18.23 -13.26 -25.72
N GLY A 117 -17.67 -12.72 -24.64
CA GLY A 117 -17.34 -11.30 -24.56
C GLY A 117 -18.45 -10.45 -23.98
N VAL A 118 -19.69 -10.96 -23.85
CA VAL A 118 -20.82 -10.15 -23.35
C VAL A 118 -20.49 -9.55 -21.98
N VAL A 119 -20.07 -10.38 -21.02
CA VAL A 119 -19.72 -9.91 -19.67
C VAL A 119 -18.33 -9.29 -19.64
N ASP A 120 -17.36 -9.92 -20.30
CA ASP A 120 -15.93 -9.56 -20.26
C ASP A 120 -15.39 -9.31 -21.68
N MET A 121 -15.32 -8.06 -22.13
CA MET A 121 -15.99 -6.89 -21.53
C MET A 121 -16.84 -6.08 -22.53
N LYS A 122 -17.30 -6.70 -23.62
CA LYS A 122 -18.00 -6.02 -24.73
C LYS A 122 -19.23 -5.23 -24.29
N SER A 123 -19.98 -5.65 -23.26
CA SER A 123 -21.09 -4.81 -22.74
C SER A 123 -20.59 -3.53 -22.07
N GLY A 124 -19.50 -3.61 -21.32
CA GLY A 124 -18.84 -2.45 -20.71
C GLY A 124 -18.29 -1.51 -21.78
N THR A 125 -17.52 -2.04 -22.74
CA THR A 125 -16.97 -1.28 -23.86
C THR A 125 -18.08 -0.64 -24.71
N ALA A 126 -19.15 -1.37 -25.02
CA ALA A 126 -20.31 -0.80 -25.72
C ALA A 126 -20.96 0.34 -24.94
N SER A 127 -21.12 0.19 -23.62
CA SER A 127 -21.69 1.22 -22.75
C SER A 127 -20.84 2.50 -22.74
N LEU A 128 -19.51 2.37 -22.72
CA LEU A 128 -18.59 3.50 -22.81
C LEU A 128 -18.67 4.20 -24.18
N ILE A 129 -18.75 3.45 -25.28
CA ILE A 129 -18.89 3.98 -26.64
C ILE A 129 -20.23 4.73 -26.79
N ILE A 130 -21.32 4.14 -26.29
CA ILE A 130 -22.64 4.77 -26.31
C ILE A 130 -22.60 6.07 -25.49
N ALA A 131 -22.08 6.03 -24.26
CA ALA A 131 -21.94 7.21 -23.42
C ALA A 131 -21.12 8.30 -24.11
N TYR A 132 -19.99 7.93 -24.73
CA TYR A 132 -19.16 8.84 -25.52
C TYR A 132 -19.96 9.52 -26.65
N ALA A 133 -20.77 8.77 -27.40
CA ALA A 133 -21.57 9.32 -28.49
C ALA A 133 -22.58 10.36 -28.00
N PHE A 134 -23.30 10.07 -26.91
CA PHE A 134 -24.27 11.00 -26.33
C PHE A 134 -23.59 12.26 -25.72
N LEU A 135 -22.38 12.10 -25.18
CA LEU A 135 -21.56 13.22 -24.70
C LEU A 135 -21.04 14.06 -25.88
N TYR A 136 -20.62 13.44 -26.98
CA TYR A 136 -20.13 14.12 -28.17
C TYR A 136 -21.21 15.03 -28.79
N GLU A 137 -22.45 14.55 -28.91
CA GLU A 137 -23.59 15.38 -29.37
C GLU A 137 -23.78 16.63 -28.50
N ARG A 138 -23.48 16.52 -27.20
CA ARG A 138 -23.67 17.57 -26.19
C ARG A 138 -22.37 18.25 -25.79
N ARG A 139 -21.27 18.05 -26.54
CA ARG A 139 -19.93 18.55 -26.19
C ARG A 139 -19.88 20.06 -25.95
N HIS A 140 -20.71 20.82 -26.65
CA HIS A 140 -20.85 22.27 -26.46
C HIS A 140 -21.30 22.68 -25.05
N LEU A 141 -21.90 21.76 -24.27
CA LEU A 141 -22.35 21.98 -22.89
C LEU A 141 -21.31 21.58 -21.83
N LEU A 142 -20.20 20.97 -22.22
CA LEU A 142 -19.20 20.38 -21.33
C LEU A 142 -17.97 21.29 -21.20
N SER A 143 -17.34 21.26 -20.03
CA SER A 143 -15.99 21.77 -19.78
C SER A 143 -14.99 20.62 -19.81
N GLY A 144 -13.75 20.87 -20.19
CA GLY A 144 -12.72 19.83 -20.27
C GLY A 144 -12.81 19.00 -21.55
N SER A 145 -12.32 17.76 -21.52
CA SER A 145 -12.25 16.89 -22.70
C SER A 145 -12.56 15.44 -22.38
N VAL A 146 -12.93 14.67 -23.41
CA VAL A 146 -13.20 13.23 -23.27
C VAL A 146 -12.44 12.47 -24.35
N ALA A 147 -11.74 11.41 -23.95
CA ALA A 147 -11.10 10.44 -24.84
C ALA A 147 -11.81 9.09 -24.74
N LEU A 148 -12.00 8.43 -25.87
CA LEU A 148 -12.48 7.06 -26.01
C LEU A 148 -11.33 6.21 -26.51
N CYS A 149 -11.01 5.15 -25.77
CA CYS A 149 -9.98 4.16 -26.11
C CYS A 149 -10.62 2.76 -26.08
N ALA A 150 -11.10 2.29 -27.22
CA ALA A 150 -11.57 0.92 -27.39
C ALA A 150 -10.41 0.08 -27.96
N VAL A 151 -9.80 -0.74 -27.10
CA VAL A 151 -8.45 -1.28 -27.33
C VAL A 151 -8.42 -2.78 -27.59
N ALA A 152 -7.36 -3.25 -28.23
CA ALA A 152 -7.06 -4.68 -28.39
C ALA A 152 -6.03 -5.15 -27.34
N ASP A 153 -5.81 -6.46 -27.29
CA ASP A 153 -4.67 -7.13 -26.65
C ASP A 153 -4.72 -7.21 -25.11
N GLU A 154 -5.80 -6.80 -24.44
CA GLU A 154 -5.90 -6.78 -22.98
C GLU A 154 -5.73 -8.19 -22.39
N GLU A 155 -6.38 -9.17 -23.01
CA GLU A 155 -6.42 -10.58 -22.55
C GLU A 155 -5.04 -11.24 -22.54
N THR A 156 -4.07 -10.64 -23.25
CA THR A 156 -2.67 -11.07 -23.31
C THR A 156 -1.67 -10.05 -22.75
N GLY A 157 -2.15 -9.04 -22.02
CA GLY A 157 -1.34 -8.10 -21.26
C GLY A 157 -1.32 -6.65 -21.78
N GLY A 158 -2.18 -6.32 -22.74
CA GLY A 158 -2.47 -4.95 -23.19
C GLY A 158 -1.32 -4.23 -23.91
N LYS A 159 -0.29 -4.97 -24.38
CA LYS A 159 0.94 -4.40 -24.94
C LYS A 159 0.64 -3.53 -26.15
N TRP A 160 -0.21 -4.01 -27.05
CA TRP A 160 -0.56 -3.32 -28.30
C TRP A 160 -1.85 -2.48 -28.20
N GLY A 161 -2.49 -2.49 -27.03
CA GLY A 161 -3.69 -1.72 -26.70
C GLY A 161 -3.37 -0.47 -25.89
N THR A 162 -3.95 -0.40 -24.69
CA THR A 162 -3.85 0.77 -23.81
C THR A 162 -2.40 1.14 -23.49
N LYS A 163 -1.53 0.16 -23.26
CA LYS A 163 -0.12 0.43 -22.96
C LYS A 163 0.58 1.17 -24.09
N TYR A 164 0.36 0.72 -25.33
CA TYR A 164 0.90 1.39 -26.51
C TYR A 164 0.43 2.84 -26.60
N LEU A 165 -0.89 3.07 -26.47
CA LEU A 165 -1.47 4.41 -26.56
C LEU A 165 -0.86 5.36 -25.53
N ILE A 166 -0.73 4.93 -24.28
CA ILE A 166 -0.13 5.74 -23.21
C ILE A 166 1.36 6.00 -23.44
N GLU A 167 2.13 5.00 -23.87
CA GLU A 167 3.57 5.16 -24.11
C GLU A 167 3.87 6.12 -25.28
N HIS A 168 2.99 6.19 -26.28
CA HIS A 168 3.21 7.01 -27.47
C HIS A 168 2.63 8.42 -27.36
N ASP A 169 1.48 8.59 -26.69
CA ASP A 169 0.88 9.90 -26.48
C ASP A 169 0.06 9.93 -25.19
N LYS A 170 0.75 9.92 -24.04
CA LYS A 170 0.13 10.04 -22.71
C LYS A 170 -0.69 11.31 -22.54
N HIS A 171 -0.34 12.41 -23.24
CA HIS A 171 -1.08 13.66 -23.13
C HIS A 171 -2.47 13.54 -23.76
N ARG A 172 -2.56 12.87 -24.92
CA ARG A 172 -3.84 12.63 -25.59
C ARG A 172 -4.59 11.45 -24.98
N TRP A 173 -3.95 10.32 -24.68
CA TRP A 173 -4.67 9.11 -24.28
C TRP A 173 -4.71 8.88 -22.76
N GLY A 174 -3.96 9.67 -21.99
CA GLY A 174 -4.13 9.83 -20.54
C GLY A 174 -5.15 10.91 -20.20
N GLY A 175 -5.37 11.15 -18.91
CA GLY A 175 -6.30 12.17 -18.44
C GLY A 175 -6.19 12.45 -16.94
N ASP A 176 -7.19 13.11 -16.37
CA ASP A 176 -7.32 13.30 -14.92
C ASP A 176 -8.12 12.16 -14.28
N LEU A 177 -8.97 11.51 -15.08
CA LEU A 177 -9.80 10.38 -14.68
C LEU A 177 -9.86 9.36 -15.80
N MET A 178 -9.84 8.08 -15.44
CA MET A 178 -10.12 6.98 -16.35
C MET A 178 -11.27 6.13 -15.80
N LEU A 179 -12.25 5.84 -16.65
CA LEU A 179 -13.33 4.90 -16.38
C LEU A 179 -13.10 3.66 -17.23
N CYS A 180 -12.92 2.53 -16.56
CA CYS A 180 -12.86 1.20 -17.15
C CYS A 180 -14.11 0.41 -16.75
N ALA A 181 -14.83 -0.12 -17.73
CA ALA A 181 -16.14 -0.76 -17.52
C ALA A 181 -16.08 -2.29 -17.45
N GLU A 182 -15.01 -2.81 -16.86
CA GLU A 182 -14.85 -4.25 -16.56
C GLU A 182 -16.03 -4.79 -15.72
N PRO A 183 -16.29 -6.11 -15.73
CA PRO A 183 -17.43 -6.68 -15.03
C PRO A 183 -17.28 -6.55 -13.50
N GLY A 184 -17.81 -5.47 -12.96
CA GLY A 184 -17.88 -5.17 -11.52
C GLY A 184 -19.26 -5.37 -10.89
N GLY A 185 -20.31 -5.54 -11.71
CA GLY A 185 -21.70 -5.50 -11.25
C GLY A 185 -22.15 -4.10 -10.84
N LEU A 186 -23.43 -3.96 -10.48
CA LEU A 186 -24.01 -2.68 -10.06
C LEU A 186 -23.78 -2.35 -8.58
N GLU A 187 -23.37 -3.35 -7.80
CA GLU A 187 -23.24 -3.27 -6.35
C GLU A 187 -21.83 -2.88 -5.89
N THR A 188 -20.86 -2.76 -6.82
CA THR A 188 -19.46 -2.54 -6.46
C THR A 188 -18.77 -1.51 -7.34
N ILE A 189 -17.76 -0.84 -6.80
CA ILE A 189 -16.84 0.04 -7.55
C ILE A 189 -15.43 -0.54 -7.39
N ARG A 190 -14.77 -0.87 -8.50
CA ARG A 190 -13.39 -1.39 -8.47
C ARG A 190 -12.40 -0.23 -8.45
N PHE A 191 -11.83 0.03 -7.28
CA PHE A 191 -10.86 1.12 -7.08
C PHE A 191 -9.41 0.62 -7.01
N ALA A 192 -9.19 -0.69 -6.93
CA ALA A 192 -7.87 -1.29 -6.77
C ALA A 192 -7.85 -2.68 -7.41
N GLU A 193 -6.66 -3.17 -7.75
CA GLU A 193 -6.46 -4.48 -8.37
C GLU A 193 -5.11 -5.08 -8.02
N LYS A 194 -5.07 -6.41 -7.85
CA LYS A 194 -3.82 -7.14 -7.61
C LYS A 194 -2.93 -7.11 -8.85
N GLY A 195 -1.63 -6.99 -8.62
CA GLY A 195 -0.60 -7.26 -9.60
C GLY A 195 -0.47 -8.75 -9.90
N THR A 196 0.30 -9.07 -10.93
CA THR A 196 0.54 -10.44 -11.38
C THR A 196 2.02 -10.60 -11.68
N LEU A 197 2.65 -11.62 -11.13
CA LEU A 197 4.02 -12.02 -11.45
C LEU A 197 3.99 -13.48 -11.89
N ARG A 198 4.33 -13.71 -13.16
CA ARG A 198 4.39 -15.06 -13.72
C ARG A 198 5.83 -15.50 -13.92
N LEU A 199 6.16 -16.67 -13.40
CA LEU A 199 7.50 -17.23 -13.39
C LEU A 199 7.49 -18.62 -14.01
N THR A 200 8.44 -18.90 -14.89
CA THR A 200 8.79 -20.26 -15.31
C THR A 200 10.02 -20.68 -14.53
N CYS A 201 9.91 -21.78 -13.78
CA CYS A 201 10.97 -22.31 -12.95
C CYS A 201 11.44 -23.66 -13.52
N THR A 202 12.75 -23.81 -13.71
CA THR A 202 13.38 -25.04 -14.18
C THR A 202 14.29 -25.59 -13.10
N VAL A 203 14.04 -26.83 -12.69
CA VAL A 203 14.85 -27.58 -11.72
C VAL A 203 15.57 -28.70 -12.44
N GLU A 204 16.89 -28.73 -12.32
CA GLU A 204 17.76 -29.73 -12.94
C GLU A 204 18.58 -30.45 -11.87
N THR A 205 18.66 -31.77 -12.02
CA THR A 205 19.40 -32.68 -11.13
C THR A 205 20.04 -33.78 -11.95
N LYS A 206 20.97 -34.53 -11.35
CA LYS A 206 21.45 -35.77 -11.96
C LYS A 206 20.33 -36.82 -12.01
N GLY A 207 20.21 -37.52 -13.12
CA GLY A 207 19.27 -38.63 -13.33
C GLY A 207 19.86 -39.97 -12.89
N ALA A 208 18.98 -40.95 -12.69
CA ALA A 208 19.37 -42.32 -12.32
C ALA A 208 18.21 -43.31 -12.56
N LEU A 209 18.46 -44.61 -12.39
CA LEU A 209 17.39 -45.60 -12.31
C LEU A 209 16.66 -45.47 -10.95
N GLY A 210 15.35 -45.68 -10.93
CA GLY A 210 14.46 -45.51 -9.77
C GLY A 210 15.00 -46.02 -8.42
N PRO A 211 15.67 -47.19 -8.34
CA PRO A 211 16.21 -47.70 -7.07
C PRO A 211 17.38 -46.89 -6.48
N TYR A 212 18.08 -46.06 -7.25
CA TYR A 212 19.32 -45.37 -6.81
C TYR A 212 19.07 -43.97 -6.23
N LEU A 213 18.04 -43.80 -5.41
CA LEU A 213 17.68 -42.51 -4.78
C LEU A 213 18.77 -41.93 -3.85
N HIS A 214 19.74 -42.74 -3.42
CA HIS A 214 20.90 -42.26 -2.66
C HIS A 214 21.87 -41.42 -3.52
N LEU A 215 21.84 -41.56 -4.85
CA LEU A 215 22.68 -40.79 -5.77
C LEU A 215 22.08 -39.40 -6.08
N THR A 216 20.75 -39.29 -6.03
CA THR A 216 20.01 -38.08 -6.38
C THR A 216 18.57 -38.17 -5.88
N LYS A 217 18.03 -37.05 -5.39
CA LYS A 217 16.61 -36.95 -5.02
C LYS A 217 15.70 -36.83 -6.24
N GLY A 218 16.25 -36.46 -7.41
CA GLY A 218 15.54 -36.22 -8.65
C GLY A 218 14.83 -34.86 -8.73
N ALA A 219 14.65 -34.36 -9.95
CA ALA A 219 14.16 -33.01 -10.19
C ALA A 219 12.72 -32.78 -9.71
N ILE A 220 11.81 -33.75 -9.89
CA ILE A 220 10.41 -33.61 -9.46
C ILE A 220 10.31 -33.48 -7.93
N ARG A 221 11.06 -34.30 -7.18
CA ARG A 221 11.03 -34.26 -5.72
C ARG A 221 11.62 -32.95 -5.19
N THR A 222 12.72 -32.50 -5.78
CA THR A 222 13.33 -31.20 -5.45
C THR A 222 12.38 -30.05 -5.80
N ALA A 223 11.77 -30.05 -6.99
CA ALA A 223 10.79 -29.05 -7.41
C ALA A 223 9.59 -29.00 -6.46
N SER A 224 9.05 -30.14 -6.03
CA SER A 224 7.96 -30.19 -5.05
C SER A 224 8.32 -29.52 -3.72
N ALA A 225 9.52 -29.81 -3.19
CA ALA A 225 10.00 -29.20 -1.96
C ALA A 225 10.26 -27.69 -2.12
N PHE A 226 10.82 -27.26 -3.26
CA PHE A 226 11.08 -25.85 -3.56
C PHE A 226 9.77 -25.06 -3.75
N MET A 227 8.80 -25.60 -4.51
CA MET A 227 7.48 -24.98 -4.68
C MET A 227 6.78 -24.75 -3.35
N ASN A 228 6.77 -25.74 -2.46
CA ASN A 228 6.13 -25.60 -1.15
C ASN A 228 6.77 -24.51 -0.30
N GLU A 229 8.11 -24.39 -0.32
CA GLU A 229 8.81 -23.35 0.41
C GLU A 229 8.56 -21.96 -0.17
N VAL A 230 8.54 -21.84 -1.51
CA VAL A 230 8.17 -20.59 -2.20
C VAL A 230 6.74 -20.17 -1.86
N ILE A 231 5.75 -21.07 -1.97
CA ILE A 231 4.35 -20.78 -1.63
C ILE A 231 4.26 -20.27 -0.19
N LYS A 232 4.78 -21.04 0.76
CA LYS A 232 4.75 -20.71 2.18
C LYS A 232 5.43 -19.37 2.48
N SER A 233 6.61 -19.14 1.92
CA SER A 233 7.40 -17.93 2.19
C SER A 233 6.77 -16.69 1.55
N VAL A 234 6.28 -16.81 0.31
CA VAL A 234 5.62 -15.69 -0.39
C VAL A 234 4.31 -15.33 0.28
N GLU A 235 3.46 -16.30 0.63
CA GLU A 235 2.16 -16.05 1.28
C GLU A 235 2.29 -15.51 2.71
N ALA A 236 3.46 -15.69 3.35
CA ALA A 236 3.78 -15.14 4.66
C ALA A 236 4.36 -13.70 4.62
N LEU A 237 4.64 -13.15 3.43
CA LEU A 237 5.21 -11.80 3.33
C LEU A 237 4.26 -10.74 3.90
N PRO A 238 4.77 -9.80 4.74
CA PRO A 238 3.98 -8.68 5.20
C PRO A 238 3.63 -7.75 4.03
N VAL A 239 2.43 -7.17 4.06
CA VAL A 239 1.92 -6.28 3.01
C VAL A 239 1.76 -4.87 3.58
N ASP A 240 2.37 -3.88 2.93
CA ASP A 240 2.27 -2.47 3.32
C ASP A 240 1.11 -1.78 2.59
N LEU A 241 -0.11 -2.06 3.02
CA LEU A 241 -1.31 -1.41 2.49
C LEU A 241 -1.36 0.09 2.83
N PRO A 242 -1.97 0.93 1.99
CA PRO A 242 -2.38 2.28 2.37
C PRO A 242 -3.34 2.23 3.57
N VAL A 243 -3.19 3.14 4.53
CA VAL A 243 -3.91 3.10 5.82
C VAL A 243 -5.43 3.24 5.60
N GLU A 244 -5.83 4.09 4.67
CA GLU A 244 -7.22 4.27 4.27
C GLU A 244 -7.81 3.01 3.65
N MET A 245 -7.02 2.28 2.87
CA MET A 245 -7.43 1.01 2.26
C MET A 245 -7.54 -0.09 3.31
N GLU A 246 -6.55 -0.20 4.21
CA GLU A 246 -6.58 -1.16 5.33
C GLU A 246 -7.85 -0.94 6.19
N ARG A 247 -8.10 0.29 6.62
CA ARG A 247 -9.31 0.64 7.39
C ARG A 247 -10.60 0.36 6.63
N HIS A 248 -10.62 0.60 5.32
CA HIS A 248 -11.81 0.33 4.52
C HIS A 248 -12.08 -1.16 4.35
N LEU A 249 -11.04 -1.97 4.12
CA LEU A 249 -11.16 -3.43 3.99
C LEU A 249 -11.60 -4.12 5.28
N GLU A 250 -11.39 -3.50 6.44
CA GLU A 250 -11.85 -4.05 7.71
C GLU A 250 -13.37 -3.95 7.91
N LYS A 251 -14.05 -3.03 7.21
CA LYS A 251 -15.49 -2.78 7.37
C LYS A 251 -16.32 -4.02 7.02
N PRO A 252 -17.30 -4.43 7.85
CA PRO A 252 -18.11 -5.63 7.61
C PRO A 252 -18.85 -5.64 6.27
N GLU A 253 -19.41 -4.51 5.86
CA GLU A 253 -20.10 -4.36 4.58
C GLU A 253 -19.17 -4.53 3.38
N VAL A 254 -17.92 -4.08 3.50
CA VAL A 254 -16.89 -4.23 2.45
C VAL A 254 -16.48 -5.69 2.33
N LYS A 255 -16.26 -6.38 3.44
CA LYS A 255 -15.96 -7.82 3.47
C LYS A 255 -17.09 -8.65 2.82
N ARG A 256 -18.34 -8.34 3.16
CA ARG A 256 -19.51 -8.99 2.53
C ARG A 256 -19.55 -8.74 1.03
N ALA A 257 -19.39 -7.49 0.59
CA ALA A 257 -19.40 -7.14 -0.82
C ALA A 257 -18.27 -7.85 -1.59
N ILE A 258 -17.07 -7.97 -1.01
CA ILE A 258 -15.93 -8.71 -1.57
C ILE A 258 -16.29 -10.18 -1.80
N ASP A 259 -16.79 -10.86 -0.78
CA ASP A 259 -17.12 -12.29 -0.87
C ASP A 259 -18.35 -12.55 -1.75
N GLN A 260 -19.34 -11.65 -1.77
CA GLN A 260 -20.49 -11.74 -2.68
C GLN A 260 -20.07 -11.58 -4.14
N ALA A 261 -19.20 -10.60 -4.42
CA ALA A 261 -18.84 -10.27 -5.79
C ALA A 261 -17.79 -11.21 -6.40
N MET A 262 -16.93 -11.83 -5.59
CA MET A 262 -15.79 -12.64 -6.08
C MET A 262 -15.76 -14.07 -5.52
N GLY A 263 -16.72 -14.43 -4.66
CA GLY A 263 -16.84 -15.75 -4.09
C GLY A 263 -16.37 -15.82 -2.62
N PRO A 264 -16.94 -16.73 -1.81
CA PRO A 264 -16.61 -16.86 -0.39
C PRO A 264 -15.12 -17.11 -0.14
N GLY A 265 -14.55 -16.38 0.81
CA GLY A 265 -13.15 -16.52 1.21
C GLY A 265 -12.21 -15.54 0.53
N THR A 266 -12.69 -14.77 -0.45
CA THR A 266 -11.90 -13.73 -1.13
C THR A 266 -11.39 -12.68 -0.14
N THR A 267 -12.17 -12.33 0.89
CA THR A 267 -11.75 -11.42 1.96
C THR A 267 -10.42 -11.83 2.62
N THR A 268 -10.13 -13.13 2.69
CA THR A 268 -8.92 -13.65 3.35
C THR A 268 -7.65 -13.51 2.51
N ILE A 269 -7.79 -13.33 1.19
CA ILE A 269 -6.69 -13.35 0.22
C ILE A 269 -6.55 -12.05 -0.61
N ILE A 270 -7.54 -11.15 -0.56
CA ILE A 270 -7.55 -9.90 -1.33
C ILE A 270 -6.37 -8.98 -0.95
N ALA A 271 -6.03 -8.97 0.34
CA ALA A 271 -4.97 -8.16 0.94
C ALA A 271 -3.64 -8.90 1.12
N ARG A 272 -3.50 -10.11 0.56
CA ARG A 272 -2.32 -10.98 0.73
C ARG A 272 -1.76 -11.44 -0.60
N PRO A 273 -0.45 -11.71 -0.72
CA PRO A 273 0.04 -12.50 -1.84
C PRO A 273 -0.63 -13.87 -1.89
N THR A 274 -0.85 -14.37 -3.09
CA THR A 274 -1.30 -15.75 -3.33
C THR A 274 -0.49 -16.37 -4.44
N VAL A 275 -0.13 -17.65 -4.30
CA VAL A 275 0.68 -18.36 -5.29
C VAL A 275 -0.12 -19.52 -5.88
N ASN A 276 -0.31 -19.52 -7.18
CA ASN A 276 -0.87 -20.65 -7.92
C ASN A 276 0.22 -21.36 -8.72
N VAL A 277 0.33 -22.69 -8.59
CA VAL A 277 1.17 -23.53 -9.47
C VAL A 277 0.32 -23.93 -10.68
N GLY A 278 0.46 -23.19 -11.77
CA GLY A 278 -0.41 -23.33 -12.95
C GLY A 278 -0.07 -24.55 -13.79
N THR A 279 1.22 -24.89 -13.91
CA THR A 279 1.68 -26.05 -14.69
C THR A 279 2.85 -26.74 -14.01
N ILE A 280 3.00 -28.04 -14.24
CA ILE A 280 4.18 -28.83 -13.87
C ILE A 280 4.41 -29.95 -14.88
N LYS A 281 5.66 -30.11 -15.33
CA LYS A 281 6.09 -31.14 -16.29
C LYS A 281 7.46 -31.67 -15.88
N GLY A 282 7.58 -32.98 -15.71
CA GLY A 282 8.85 -33.63 -15.42
C GLY A 282 8.76 -35.15 -15.50
N GLY A 283 9.88 -35.79 -15.81
CA GLY A 283 10.00 -37.25 -15.91
C GLY A 283 9.53 -37.85 -17.24
N LEU A 284 10.07 -39.03 -17.55
CA LEU A 284 9.83 -39.75 -18.80
C LEU A 284 9.18 -41.12 -18.57
N LYS A 285 9.67 -41.89 -17.59
CA LYS A 285 9.15 -43.21 -17.20
C LYS A 285 9.23 -43.38 -15.69
N VAL A 286 8.32 -44.19 -15.14
CA VAL A 286 8.19 -44.42 -13.69
C VAL A 286 9.44 -45.00 -13.03
N ASN A 287 10.26 -45.76 -13.77
CA ASN A 287 11.48 -46.40 -13.27
C ASN A 287 12.74 -45.55 -13.46
N MET A 288 12.60 -44.26 -13.78
CA MET A 288 13.71 -43.31 -13.93
C MET A 288 13.56 -42.16 -12.93
N ILE A 289 14.66 -41.81 -12.27
CA ILE A 289 14.77 -40.59 -11.47
C ILE A 289 14.94 -39.43 -12.46
N PRO A 290 14.00 -38.46 -12.50
CA PRO A 290 13.94 -37.43 -13.52
C PRO A 290 15.06 -36.40 -13.37
N GLU A 291 15.66 -36.01 -14.50
CA GLU A 291 16.73 -35.00 -14.57
C GLU A 291 16.20 -33.57 -14.53
N THR A 292 15.03 -33.33 -15.13
CA THR A 292 14.45 -32.00 -15.27
C THR A 292 12.99 -31.98 -14.82
N CYS A 293 12.60 -30.89 -14.18
CA CYS A 293 11.22 -30.54 -13.87
C CYS A 293 11.02 -29.05 -14.14
N ILE A 294 10.01 -28.72 -14.95
CA ILE A 294 9.62 -27.34 -15.27
C ILE A 294 8.24 -27.10 -14.68
N PHE A 295 8.06 -26.01 -13.97
CA PHE A 295 6.76 -25.60 -13.44
C PHE A 295 6.57 -24.09 -13.57
N GLU A 296 5.32 -23.65 -13.61
CA GLU A 296 4.98 -22.22 -13.77
C GLU A 296 4.14 -21.73 -12.60
N LEU A 297 4.50 -20.56 -12.08
CA LEU A 297 3.84 -19.89 -10.97
C LEU A 297 3.06 -18.66 -11.48
N ASP A 298 1.82 -18.49 -11.02
CA ASP A 298 1.06 -17.24 -11.11
C ASP A 298 0.93 -16.67 -9.69
N ILE A 299 1.67 -15.58 -9.42
CA ILE A 299 1.72 -14.93 -8.12
C ILE A 299 0.90 -13.64 -8.19
N ARG A 300 -0.15 -13.53 -7.38
CA ARG A 300 -0.97 -12.31 -7.30
C ARG A 300 -0.49 -11.41 -6.19
N MET A 301 -0.07 -10.20 -6.53
CA MET A 301 0.53 -9.23 -5.62
C MET A 301 -0.52 -8.21 -5.15
N PRO A 302 -0.86 -8.13 -3.85
CA PRO A 302 -1.78 -7.10 -3.36
C PRO A 302 -1.19 -5.69 -3.51
N VAL A 303 -2.02 -4.68 -3.29
CA VAL A 303 -1.57 -3.28 -3.25
C VAL A 303 -0.45 -3.13 -2.22
N GLY A 304 0.63 -2.45 -2.60
CA GLY A 304 1.82 -2.27 -1.77
C GLY A 304 2.89 -3.35 -1.92
N MET A 305 2.61 -4.47 -2.61
CA MET A 305 3.58 -5.54 -2.81
C MET A 305 4.32 -5.41 -4.15
N ARG A 306 5.65 -5.44 -4.09
CA ARG A 306 6.51 -5.31 -5.29
C ARG A 306 7.08 -6.66 -5.72
N GLU A 307 7.28 -6.82 -7.03
CA GLU A 307 7.79 -8.05 -7.62
C GLU A 307 9.23 -8.36 -7.22
N ASP A 308 10.08 -7.34 -7.05
CA ASP A 308 11.48 -7.50 -6.65
C ASP A 308 11.60 -8.07 -5.24
N THR A 309 10.71 -7.68 -4.31
CA THR A 309 10.65 -8.30 -2.97
C THR A 309 10.41 -9.80 -3.05
N ILE A 310 9.57 -10.26 -3.98
CA ILE A 310 9.28 -11.68 -4.19
C ILE A 310 10.47 -12.38 -4.86
N LEU A 311 11.07 -11.77 -5.87
CA LEU A 311 12.23 -12.32 -6.57
C LEU A 311 13.47 -12.42 -5.67
N GLU A 312 13.70 -11.43 -4.81
CA GLU A 312 14.77 -11.43 -3.80
C GLU A 312 14.55 -12.56 -2.80
N LEU A 313 13.34 -12.70 -2.27
CA LEU A 313 12.97 -13.81 -1.38
C LEU A 313 13.23 -15.17 -2.05
N ILE A 314 12.75 -15.39 -3.26
CA ILE A 314 12.98 -16.66 -3.95
C ILE A 314 14.48 -16.90 -4.19
N SER A 315 15.24 -15.86 -4.51
CA SER A 315 16.70 -15.96 -4.67
C SER A 315 17.41 -16.41 -3.38
N THR A 316 16.88 -16.06 -2.20
CA THR A 316 17.40 -16.57 -0.91
C THR A 316 17.06 -18.03 -0.62
N ILE A 317 16.04 -18.58 -1.29
CA ILE A 317 15.58 -19.96 -1.09
C ILE A 317 16.39 -20.92 -1.98
N ILE A 318 16.75 -20.50 -3.19
CA ILE A 318 17.44 -21.33 -4.19
C ILE A 318 18.69 -22.07 -3.63
N PRO A 319 19.63 -21.42 -2.91
CA PRO A 319 20.85 -22.08 -2.43
C PRO A 319 20.60 -23.27 -1.48
N GLN A 320 19.41 -23.36 -0.87
CA GLN A 320 19.05 -24.44 0.05
C GLN A 320 18.84 -25.79 -0.65
N TYR A 321 18.79 -25.80 -1.98
CA TYR A 321 18.48 -26.98 -2.80
C TYR A 321 19.69 -27.50 -3.60
N GLU A 322 20.90 -27.02 -3.32
CA GLU A 322 22.12 -27.60 -3.87
C GLU A 322 22.22 -29.12 -3.55
N PRO A 323 22.74 -29.95 -4.48
CA PRO A 323 23.40 -29.60 -5.74
C PRO A 323 22.45 -29.44 -6.94
N ALA A 324 21.13 -29.31 -6.74
CA ALA A 324 20.21 -29.05 -7.85
C ALA A 324 20.43 -27.64 -8.42
N SER A 325 20.37 -27.52 -9.75
CA SER A 325 20.33 -26.23 -10.43
C SER A 325 18.89 -25.77 -10.53
N ILE A 326 18.58 -24.56 -10.06
CA ILE A 326 17.26 -23.96 -10.15
C ILE A 326 17.39 -22.63 -10.89
N THR A 327 16.69 -22.49 -12.02
CA THR A 327 16.64 -21.25 -12.79
C THR A 327 15.20 -20.72 -12.82
N ILE A 328 15.06 -19.40 -12.83
CA ILE A 328 13.77 -18.72 -12.82
C ILE A 328 13.76 -17.68 -13.94
N GLN A 329 12.72 -17.74 -14.78
CA GLN A 329 12.49 -16.80 -15.86
C GLN A 329 11.17 -16.07 -15.65
N LYS A 330 11.21 -14.74 -15.59
CA LYS A 330 10.01 -13.90 -15.55
C LYS A 330 9.35 -13.86 -16.92
N GLN A 331 8.04 -14.10 -16.96
CA GLN A 331 7.21 -13.86 -18.14
C GLN A 331 6.82 -12.38 -18.18
N ALA A 332 7.71 -11.55 -18.73
CA ALA A 332 7.58 -10.08 -18.67
C ALA A 332 6.29 -9.53 -19.29
N ALA A 333 5.81 -10.12 -20.40
CA ALA A 333 4.57 -9.71 -21.06
C ALA A 333 3.32 -9.99 -20.23
N ALA A 334 3.39 -10.97 -19.32
CA ALA A 334 2.26 -11.44 -18.52
C ALA A 334 2.41 -11.09 -17.03
N SER A 335 3.35 -10.19 -16.70
CA SER A 335 3.63 -9.74 -15.34
C SER A 335 3.44 -8.24 -15.24
N ASN A 336 2.52 -7.81 -14.37
CA ASN A 336 2.09 -6.42 -14.22
C ASN A 336 2.03 -6.01 -12.75
N ARG A 337 2.25 -4.73 -12.46
CA ARG A 337 2.13 -4.18 -11.11
C ARG A 337 0.68 -4.22 -10.62
N PHE A 338 0.49 -4.09 -9.30
CA PHE A 338 -0.81 -3.74 -8.75
C PHE A 338 -1.16 -2.30 -9.15
N ASN A 339 -2.44 -1.94 -9.06
CA ASN A 339 -2.89 -0.58 -9.27
C ASN A 339 -3.98 -0.22 -8.26
N TYR A 340 -4.07 1.04 -7.87
CA TYR A 340 -5.17 1.54 -7.06
C TYR A 340 -5.35 3.05 -7.17
N SER A 341 -6.60 3.48 -6.98
CA SER A 341 -7.01 4.87 -6.86
C SER A 341 -7.33 5.20 -5.41
N ALA A 342 -7.23 6.49 -5.05
CA ALA A 342 -7.63 6.95 -3.73
C ALA A 342 -9.13 6.70 -3.53
N ILE A 343 -9.49 6.06 -2.42
CA ILE A 343 -10.88 5.66 -2.15
C ILE A 343 -11.79 6.85 -1.83
N ASP A 344 -11.21 7.94 -1.35
CA ASP A 344 -11.86 9.22 -1.05
C ASP A 344 -11.86 10.17 -2.27
N HIS A 345 -11.41 9.71 -3.44
CA HIS A 345 -11.49 10.52 -4.65
C HIS A 345 -12.96 10.85 -4.99
N PRO A 346 -13.30 12.10 -5.37
CA PRO A 346 -14.69 12.51 -5.63
C PRO A 346 -15.44 11.67 -6.66
N ILE A 347 -14.72 11.02 -7.58
CA ILE A 347 -15.34 10.12 -8.57
C ILE A 347 -16.07 8.94 -7.91
N VAL A 348 -15.58 8.44 -6.78
CA VAL A 348 -16.18 7.30 -6.08
C VAL A 348 -17.58 7.68 -5.61
N ASP A 349 -17.73 8.88 -5.06
CA ASP A 349 -19.03 9.38 -4.62
C ASP A 349 -19.93 9.73 -5.81
N HIS A 350 -19.38 10.29 -6.89
CA HIS A 350 -20.14 10.48 -8.12
C HIS A 350 -20.67 9.16 -8.69
N LEU A 351 -19.89 8.08 -8.68
CA LEU A 351 -20.34 6.76 -9.13
C LEU A 351 -21.45 6.22 -8.22
N LYS A 352 -21.29 6.32 -6.89
CA LYS A 352 -22.32 5.92 -5.92
C LYS A 352 -23.63 6.68 -6.12
N ASP A 353 -23.56 8.01 -6.21
CA ASP A 353 -24.74 8.87 -6.35
C ASP A 353 -25.46 8.60 -7.68
N ASN A 354 -24.70 8.40 -8.76
CA ASN A 354 -25.29 8.06 -10.05
C ASN A 354 -25.96 6.68 -10.03
N ALA A 355 -25.30 5.65 -9.48
CA ALA A 355 -25.88 4.32 -9.34
C ALA A 355 -27.17 4.35 -8.48
N LYS A 356 -27.12 5.01 -7.31
CA LYS A 356 -28.28 5.17 -6.42
C LYS A 356 -29.42 5.95 -7.08
N SER A 357 -29.11 6.92 -7.94
CA SER A 357 -30.12 7.67 -8.69
C SER A 357 -30.82 6.83 -9.77
N LEU A 358 -30.15 5.80 -10.30
CA LEU A 358 -30.71 4.87 -11.29
C LEU A 358 -31.46 3.71 -10.61
N GLN A 359 -31.05 3.31 -9.41
CA GLN A 359 -31.68 2.27 -8.61
C GLN A 359 -31.95 2.76 -7.18
N PRO A 360 -33.01 3.57 -6.94
CA PRO A 360 -33.28 4.18 -5.64
C PRO A 360 -33.44 3.16 -4.50
N ASP A 361 -33.96 1.97 -4.81
CA ASP A 361 -34.22 0.91 -3.83
C ASP A 361 -32.99 0.01 -3.56
N ALA A 362 -31.95 0.08 -4.40
CA ALA A 362 -30.73 -0.73 -4.24
C ALA A 362 -29.75 -0.08 -3.25
N GLU A 363 -28.90 -0.87 -2.58
CA GLU A 363 -27.80 -0.33 -1.78
C GLU A 363 -26.83 0.46 -2.66
N ALA A 364 -26.17 1.48 -2.10
CA ALA A 364 -25.14 2.22 -2.84
C ALA A 364 -23.95 1.29 -3.09
N PRO A 365 -23.33 1.35 -4.28
CA PRO A 365 -22.25 0.44 -4.61
C PRO A 365 -21.05 0.62 -3.67
N ILE A 366 -20.48 -0.50 -3.24
CA ILE A 366 -19.39 -0.53 -2.28
C ILE A 366 -18.05 -0.55 -3.02
N PRO A 367 -17.12 0.38 -2.73
CA PRO A 367 -15.79 0.33 -3.31
C PRO A 367 -15.03 -0.89 -2.79
N ILE A 368 -14.56 -1.75 -3.67
CA ILE A 368 -13.79 -2.96 -3.32
C ILE A 368 -12.61 -3.15 -4.29
N PRO A 369 -11.52 -3.81 -3.87
CA PRO A 369 -10.47 -4.21 -4.79
C PRO A 369 -10.91 -5.36 -5.69
N SER A 370 -10.15 -5.60 -6.77
CA SER A 370 -10.28 -6.73 -7.67
C SER A 370 -9.11 -7.71 -7.49
N MET A 371 -9.40 -9.01 -7.67
CA MET A 371 -8.37 -10.06 -7.75
C MET A 371 -7.71 -10.13 -9.13
N GLY A 372 -8.48 -9.79 -10.17
CA GLY A 372 -8.02 -9.70 -11.56
C GLY A 372 -7.30 -8.39 -11.84
N GLY A 373 -6.66 -8.31 -13.02
CA GLY A 373 -6.11 -7.07 -13.53
C GLY A 373 -6.96 -6.55 -14.69
N SER A 374 -6.79 -5.26 -14.99
CA SER A 374 -7.33 -4.58 -16.16
C SER A 374 -6.27 -3.65 -16.76
N ASP A 375 -6.60 -3.06 -17.90
CA ASP A 375 -5.82 -1.99 -18.53
C ASP A 375 -5.69 -0.71 -17.69
N SER A 376 -6.45 -0.59 -16.59
CA SER A 376 -6.29 0.51 -15.61
C SER A 376 -4.84 0.63 -15.11
N LYS A 377 -4.09 -0.48 -15.06
CA LYS A 377 -2.64 -0.53 -14.76
C LYS A 377 -1.79 0.31 -15.70
N ALA A 378 -2.12 0.39 -16.98
CA ALA A 378 -1.35 1.12 -17.96
C ALA A 378 -1.59 2.63 -17.85
N VAL A 379 -2.78 3.03 -17.44
CA VAL A 379 -3.20 4.44 -17.42
C VAL A 379 -2.85 5.13 -16.11
N ALA A 380 -2.85 4.41 -14.97
CA ALA A 380 -2.54 4.87 -13.61
C ALA A 380 -2.35 6.41 -13.55
N LEU A 381 -3.43 7.16 -13.45
CA LEU A 381 -3.36 8.62 -13.33
C LEU A 381 -3.24 8.90 -11.83
N GLY A 382 -2.33 9.81 -11.43
CA GLY A 382 -2.03 10.10 -10.02
C GLY A 382 -3.31 10.22 -9.18
N VAL A 383 -3.40 9.66 -7.97
CA VAL A 383 -2.83 10.28 -6.76
C VAL A 383 -2.44 9.24 -5.68
N ALA A 384 -2.60 7.93 -5.89
CA ALA A 384 -2.27 6.95 -4.83
C ALA A 384 -1.44 5.75 -5.30
N SER A 385 -1.60 5.25 -6.53
CA SER A 385 -0.60 4.36 -7.11
C SER A 385 0.73 5.10 -7.21
N LEU A 386 1.77 4.53 -6.58
CA LEU A 386 3.16 4.93 -6.70
C LEU A 386 3.57 5.15 -8.17
N HIS A 387 3.33 6.34 -8.68
CA HIS A 387 4.21 7.07 -9.58
C HIS A 387 5.32 7.71 -8.77
N ILE A 388 5.87 6.98 -7.79
CA ILE A 388 7.05 7.52 -7.12
C ILE A 388 8.18 7.54 -8.14
N ASP A 389 8.31 6.53 -9.01
CA ASP A 389 9.32 6.53 -10.09
C ASP A 389 9.10 7.72 -11.04
N ASP A 390 7.89 7.89 -11.58
CA ASP A 390 7.54 9.01 -12.49
C ASP A 390 7.59 10.37 -11.78
N GLY A 391 7.20 10.41 -10.52
CA GLY A 391 7.17 11.59 -9.67
C GLY A 391 8.57 12.02 -9.26
N THR A 392 9.45 11.09 -8.89
CA THR A 392 10.86 11.38 -8.61
C THR A 392 11.55 11.81 -9.89
N ALA A 393 11.35 11.10 -11.01
CA ALA A 393 11.98 11.44 -12.29
C ALA A 393 11.65 12.84 -12.83
N LYS A 394 10.51 13.43 -12.42
CA LYS A 394 10.11 14.79 -12.82
C LYS A 394 10.80 15.90 -12.03
N HIS A 395 11.56 15.58 -10.99
CA HIS A 395 12.15 16.55 -10.08
C HIS A 395 13.63 16.26 -9.87
N ASP A 396 14.39 17.30 -9.55
CA ASP A 396 15.81 17.18 -9.22
C ASP A 396 16.03 16.77 -7.75
N LEU A 397 15.04 17.06 -6.88
CA LEU A 397 15.06 16.75 -5.45
C LEU A 397 13.68 16.33 -4.96
N VAL A 398 13.61 15.23 -4.19
CA VAL A 398 12.40 14.78 -3.50
C VAL A 398 12.58 14.84 -1.99
N ILE A 399 11.64 15.47 -1.30
CA ILE A 399 11.59 15.53 0.17
C ILE A 399 10.54 14.54 0.67
N SER A 400 10.99 13.49 1.32
CA SER A 400 10.13 12.43 1.83
C SER A 400 9.61 12.75 3.23
N LEU A 401 8.33 13.12 3.34
CA LEU A 401 7.62 13.37 4.62
C LEU A 401 6.67 12.23 5.04
N VAL A 402 6.78 11.07 4.41
CA VAL A 402 5.97 9.88 4.73
C VAL A 402 6.44 9.20 6.02
N SER A 403 5.65 8.25 6.53
CA SER A 403 6.02 7.35 7.64
C SER A 403 7.42 6.76 7.48
N PHE A 404 8.15 6.62 8.60
CA PHE A 404 9.53 6.11 8.60
C PHE A 404 9.69 4.76 7.87
N ALA A 405 8.67 3.90 7.95
CA ALA A 405 8.65 2.59 7.29
C ALA A 405 8.67 2.69 5.75
N ARG A 406 8.24 3.81 5.18
CA ARG A 406 8.11 4.02 3.74
C ARG A 406 9.31 4.72 3.10
N HIS A 407 10.24 5.29 3.88
CA HIS A 407 11.40 6.01 3.32
C HIS A 407 12.26 5.17 2.39
N ALA A 408 12.52 3.90 2.72
CA ALA A 408 13.34 3.03 1.87
C ALA A 408 12.75 2.86 0.45
N THR A 409 11.42 2.89 0.33
CA THR A 409 10.73 2.84 -0.96
C THR A 409 10.93 4.12 -1.77
N ILE A 410 10.88 5.29 -1.13
CA ILE A 410 11.14 6.58 -1.80
C ILE A 410 12.61 6.67 -2.23
N VAL A 411 13.54 6.23 -1.38
CA VAL A 411 14.98 6.21 -1.67
C VAL A 411 15.28 5.31 -2.88
N ARG A 412 14.69 4.11 -2.96
CA ARG A 412 14.83 3.23 -4.14
C ARG A 412 14.33 3.90 -5.41
N SER A 413 13.19 4.56 -5.34
CA SER A 413 12.61 5.26 -6.48
C SER A 413 13.51 6.41 -6.97
N ALA A 414 13.97 7.25 -6.05
CA ALA A 414 14.85 8.38 -6.38
C ALA A 414 16.20 7.90 -6.94
N THR A 415 16.75 6.82 -6.38
CA THR A 415 17.96 6.15 -6.90
C THR A 415 17.76 5.67 -8.34
N LYS A 416 16.62 5.06 -8.63
CA LYS A 416 16.30 4.58 -9.98
C LYS A 416 16.13 5.72 -10.99
N SER A 417 15.62 6.87 -10.57
CA SER A 417 15.39 8.03 -11.43
C SER A 417 16.54 9.04 -11.46
N ASN A 418 17.68 8.74 -10.83
CA ASN A 418 18.80 9.66 -10.65
C ASN A 418 18.40 11.01 -10.03
N THR A 419 17.44 10.98 -9.09
CA THR A 419 16.90 12.16 -8.42
C THR A 419 17.50 12.28 -7.02
N GLY A 420 17.86 13.49 -6.60
CA GLY A 420 18.28 13.75 -5.23
C GLY A 420 17.15 13.47 -4.24
N ILE A 421 17.47 13.06 -3.02
CA ILE A 421 16.46 12.77 -1.98
C ILE A 421 16.85 13.29 -0.61
N ALA A 422 15.87 13.84 0.11
CA ALA A 422 15.95 14.18 1.53
C ALA A 422 14.91 13.39 2.34
N THR A 423 15.31 12.80 3.47
CA THR A 423 14.42 12.04 4.38
C THR A 423 14.57 12.52 5.82
N THR A 424 13.48 12.48 6.58
CA THR A 424 13.43 12.98 7.96
C THR A 424 13.81 11.94 9.02
N SER A 425 14.15 10.71 8.61
CA SER A 425 14.42 9.60 9.55
C SER A 425 15.87 9.16 9.54
N ASP A 426 16.25 8.43 10.59
CA ASP A 426 17.54 7.77 10.71
C ASP A 426 17.80 6.83 9.52
N VAL A 427 19.09 6.69 9.17
CA VAL A 427 19.56 5.69 8.23
C VAL A 427 19.31 4.29 8.82
N SER A 428 18.18 3.68 8.42
CA SER A 428 17.85 2.30 8.78
C SER A 428 18.65 1.28 7.94
N PRO A 429 18.77 0.01 8.35
CA PRO A 429 19.38 -1.02 7.52
C PRO A 429 18.76 -1.13 6.12
N ALA A 430 17.45 -0.90 6.00
CA ALA A 430 16.74 -0.89 4.72
C ALA A 430 17.14 0.29 3.82
N ILE A 431 17.40 1.46 4.40
CA ILE A 431 17.92 2.64 3.68
C ILE A 431 19.39 2.41 3.32
N TYR A 432 20.18 1.86 4.25
CA TYR A 432 21.59 1.52 4.04
C TYR A 432 21.79 0.47 2.95
N GLY A 433 20.90 -0.52 2.84
CA GLY A 433 20.94 -1.51 1.75
C GLY A 433 20.84 -0.91 0.35
N VAL A 434 20.24 0.28 0.22
CA VAL A 434 20.11 1.01 -1.05
C VAL A 434 21.25 2.02 -1.23
N TYR A 435 22.00 2.34 -0.17
CA TYR A 435 23.07 3.34 -0.19
C TYR A 435 24.14 3.05 -1.26
N ASN A 436 24.56 1.78 -1.42
CA ASN A 436 25.54 1.42 -2.44
C ASN A 436 25.01 1.64 -3.86
N GLN A 437 23.71 1.48 -4.08
CA GLN A 437 23.07 1.77 -5.36
C GLN A 437 23.02 3.28 -5.60
N ALA A 438 22.60 4.06 -4.60
CA ALA A 438 22.58 5.53 -4.65
C ALA A 438 23.96 6.14 -4.91
N LYS A 439 25.00 5.57 -4.28
CA LYS A 439 26.39 5.97 -4.47
C LYS A 439 26.91 5.65 -5.88
N ALA A 440 26.48 4.53 -6.47
CA ALA A 440 26.88 4.15 -7.81
C ALA A 440 26.31 5.07 -8.90
N VAL A 441 25.16 5.69 -8.66
CA VAL A 441 24.50 6.64 -9.59
C VAL A 441 24.77 8.11 -9.26
N ASP A 442 25.61 8.39 -8.25
CA ASP A 442 26.04 9.74 -7.84
C ASP A 442 24.90 10.72 -7.52
N ILE A 443 23.86 10.25 -6.81
CA ILE A 443 22.76 11.13 -6.36
C ILE A 443 23.00 11.70 -4.96
N MET A 444 22.55 12.94 -4.74
CA MET A 444 22.53 13.54 -3.41
C MET A 444 21.48 12.83 -2.52
N MET A 445 21.92 12.28 -1.41
CA MET A 445 21.06 11.65 -0.42
C MET A 445 21.28 12.27 0.97
N LEU A 446 20.27 12.98 1.45
CA LEU A 446 20.23 13.58 2.79
C LEU A 446 19.29 12.76 3.67
N SER A 447 19.83 12.13 4.71
CA SER A 447 19.04 11.53 5.79
C SER A 447 19.15 12.40 7.04
N ASP A 448 18.37 12.10 8.07
CA ASP A 448 18.37 12.89 9.31
C ASP A 448 18.04 14.38 9.05
N VAL A 449 17.03 14.67 8.23
CA VAL A 449 16.64 16.07 7.91
C VAL A 449 15.36 16.48 8.67
N GLY A 450 15.20 16.01 9.91
CA GLY A 450 14.09 16.34 10.80
C GLY A 450 14.53 17.18 12.02
N VAL A 451 13.69 17.20 13.06
CA VAL A 451 14.05 17.81 14.36
C VAL A 451 14.90 16.83 15.18
N ASP A 452 14.41 15.60 15.36
CA ASP A 452 15.07 14.48 16.03
C ASP A 452 14.73 13.17 15.30
N PRO A 453 15.60 12.66 14.39
CA PRO A 453 16.93 13.15 14.05
C PRO A 453 16.97 14.34 13.08
N GLY A 454 17.95 15.23 13.27
CA GLY A 454 18.37 16.19 12.23
C GLY A 454 18.95 17.50 12.72
N VAL A 455 18.14 18.52 12.97
CA VAL A 455 18.60 19.82 13.46
C VAL A 455 19.53 19.66 14.68
N HIS A 456 19.19 18.77 15.61
CA HIS A 456 20.06 18.49 16.76
C HIS A 456 21.46 17.96 16.36
N ARG A 457 21.55 17.13 15.31
CA ARG A 457 22.83 16.58 14.83
C ARG A 457 23.63 17.65 14.11
N LEU A 458 22.98 18.47 13.28
CA LEU A 458 23.65 19.57 12.58
C LEU A 458 24.27 20.57 13.56
N TYR A 459 23.54 20.96 14.60
CA TYR A 459 24.08 21.82 15.65
C TYR A 459 25.20 21.13 16.43
N THR A 460 25.07 19.83 16.72
CA THR A 460 26.15 19.06 17.37
C THR A 460 27.43 19.09 16.52
N ILE A 461 27.33 18.74 15.23
CA ILE A 461 28.48 18.69 14.32
C ILE A 461 29.12 20.07 14.18
N LYS A 462 28.31 21.12 14.03
CA LYS A 462 28.79 22.51 13.96
C LYS A 462 29.57 22.88 15.22
N THR A 463 28.97 22.70 16.41
CA THR A 463 29.62 23.11 17.66
C THR A 463 30.85 22.28 17.98
N VAL A 464 30.83 20.97 17.71
CA VAL A 464 32.02 20.12 17.84
C VAL A 464 33.12 20.60 16.89
N GLY A 465 32.79 20.89 15.63
CA GLY A 465 33.73 21.43 14.65
C GLY A 465 34.37 22.74 15.11
N GLU A 466 33.57 23.70 15.59
CA GLU A 466 34.06 24.99 16.11
C GLU A 466 35.02 24.82 17.29
N VAL A 467 34.77 23.86 18.18
CA VAL A 467 35.65 23.56 19.31
C VAL A 467 36.96 22.94 18.84
N LEU A 468 36.89 21.96 17.93
CA LEU A 468 38.07 21.27 17.39
C LEU A 468 38.95 22.20 16.53
N GLU A 469 38.36 23.14 15.79
CA GLU A 469 39.07 24.18 15.03
C GLU A 469 39.92 25.10 15.93
N HIS A 470 39.59 25.19 17.22
CA HIS A 470 40.33 25.96 18.22
C HIS A 470 41.12 25.06 19.18
N ASP A 471 41.49 23.84 18.76
CA ASP A 471 42.23 22.83 19.53
C ASP A 471 41.58 22.45 20.88
N GLY A 472 40.27 22.72 21.03
CA GLY A 472 39.51 22.38 22.22
C GLY A 472 39.19 20.89 22.30
N LYS A 473 39.02 20.39 23.53
CA LYS A 473 38.71 18.98 23.82
C LYS A 473 37.35 18.86 24.47
N ILE A 474 36.48 17.99 23.97
CA ILE A 474 35.14 17.80 24.53
C ILE A 474 35.16 16.60 25.46
N LEU A 475 35.14 16.84 26.77
CA LEU A 475 35.14 15.77 27.77
C LEU A 475 33.73 15.23 28.04
N VAL A 476 32.72 16.10 28.00
CA VAL A 476 31.34 15.75 28.32
C VAL A 476 30.40 16.36 27.30
N PHE A 477 29.47 15.55 26.78
CA PHE A 477 28.49 15.95 25.81
C PHE A 477 27.09 15.44 26.16
N TYR A 478 26.15 16.37 26.30
CA TYR A 478 24.72 16.09 26.39
C TYR A 478 23.97 16.69 25.19
N SER A 479 23.04 15.94 24.61
CA SER A 479 22.14 16.44 23.56
C SER A 479 20.73 15.91 23.74
N TYR A 480 19.80 16.79 24.05
CA TYR A 480 18.40 16.42 24.20
C TYR A 480 17.53 17.25 23.25
N CYS A 481 16.62 16.58 22.54
CA CYS A 481 15.75 17.23 21.57
C CYS A 481 14.32 16.65 21.61
N SER A 482 13.30 17.47 21.37
CA SER A 482 11.95 17.00 21.05
C SER A 482 11.08 18.10 20.45
N GLY A 483 10.15 17.71 19.58
CA GLY A 483 8.91 18.47 19.36
C GLY A 483 7.98 18.29 20.56
N LEU A 484 7.38 19.37 21.05
CA LEU A 484 6.54 19.43 22.25
C LEU A 484 5.38 20.42 22.04
N PRO A 485 4.21 20.23 22.67
CA PRO A 485 3.20 21.28 22.71
C PRO A 485 3.69 22.47 23.53
N SER A 486 3.17 23.67 23.24
CA SER A 486 3.34 24.81 24.13
C SER A 486 2.76 24.55 25.53
N PRO A 487 3.25 25.22 26.59
CA PRO A 487 2.80 24.96 27.97
C PRO A 487 1.27 25.04 28.12
N GLU A 488 0.63 25.99 27.46
CA GLU A 488 -0.81 26.17 27.46
C GLU A 488 -1.57 25.06 26.71
N ALA A 489 -0.93 24.38 25.75
CA ALA A 489 -1.48 23.25 24.99
C ALA A 489 -1.09 21.88 25.60
N SER A 490 -0.33 21.85 26.69
CA SER A 490 0.09 20.64 27.39
C SER A 490 -0.93 20.26 28.49
N ASP A 491 -2.20 20.20 28.14
CA ASP A 491 -3.35 20.09 29.04
C ASP A 491 -3.80 18.66 29.36
N ASN A 492 -3.14 17.66 28.77
CA ASN A 492 -3.52 16.26 28.92
C ASN A 492 -2.57 15.46 29.85
N PRO A 493 -2.98 14.27 30.32
CA PRO A 493 -2.18 13.47 31.25
C PRO A 493 -0.79 13.07 30.73
N LEU A 494 -0.61 12.87 29.42
CA LEU A 494 0.70 12.56 28.80
C LEU A 494 1.62 13.78 28.71
N ARG A 495 1.08 14.99 28.92
CA ARG A 495 1.76 16.28 28.69
C ARG A 495 2.39 16.37 27.30
N PHE A 496 1.70 15.80 26.31
CA PHE A 496 2.17 15.68 24.94
C PHE A 496 1.00 15.75 23.95
N LYS A 497 1.23 16.34 22.77
CA LYS A 497 0.30 16.31 21.64
C LYS A 497 1.06 15.89 20.39
N PHE A 498 0.37 15.24 19.45
CA PHE A 498 0.97 14.65 18.27
C PHE A 498 0.64 15.51 17.04
N SER A 499 1.68 16.07 16.42
CA SER A 499 1.60 16.68 15.08
C SER A 499 1.78 15.63 13.96
N TRP A 500 2.18 14.40 14.31
CA TRP A 500 2.33 13.24 13.42
C TRP A 500 1.75 11.96 14.07
N SER A 501 2.28 10.79 13.70
CA SER A 501 2.03 9.48 14.32
C SER A 501 2.36 9.37 15.84
N PRO A 502 1.35 9.08 16.69
CA PRO A 502 1.56 8.74 18.11
C PRO A 502 2.50 7.55 18.32
N ARG A 503 2.46 6.57 17.41
CA ARG A 503 3.31 5.39 17.45
C ARG A 503 4.79 5.77 17.40
N GLY A 504 5.16 6.68 16.49
CA GLY A 504 6.55 7.14 16.37
C GLY A 504 7.07 7.88 17.60
N ALA A 505 6.20 8.57 18.34
CA ALA A 505 6.57 9.31 19.55
C ALA A 505 6.66 8.42 20.81
N LEU A 506 5.92 7.30 20.85
CA LEU A 506 5.90 6.36 21.96
C LEU A 506 6.90 5.20 21.80
N LEU A 507 7.21 4.78 20.57
CA LEU A 507 8.11 3.65 20.32
C LEU A 507 9.51 3.83 20.96
N PRO A 508 10.17 5.01 20.88
CA PRO A 508 11.49 5.19 21.51
C PRO A 508 11.49 5.04 23.02
N GLN A 509 10.33 5.10 23.67
CA GLN A 509 10.18 4.89 25.12
C GLN A 509 10.20 3.41 25.51
N GLN A 510 10.18 2.50 24.52
CA GLN A 510 10.36 1.05 24.69
C GLN A 510 11.75 0.55 24.26
N ASN A 511 12.64 1.44 23.82
CA ASN A 511 13.98 1.03 23.45
C ASN A 511 14.81 0.74 24.70
N SER A 512 15.84 -0.07 24.57
CA SER A 512 16.98 0.00 25.49
C SER A 512 17.85 1.20 25.09
N ALA A 513 18.56 1.77 26.06
CA ALA A 513 19.48 2.87 25.81
C ALA A 513 20.86 2.53 26.35
N THR A 514 21.89 2.78 25.53
CA THR A 514 23.28 2.55 25.89
C THR A 514 24.05 3.83 25.65
N PHE A 515 24.84 4.28 26.63
CA PHE A 515 25.54 5.56 26.57
C PHE A 515 26.81 5.54 27.39
N LEU A 516 27.69 6.50 27.15
CA LEU A 516 28.94 6.65 27.88
C LEU A 516 28.74 7.65 29.02
N GLN A 517 29.12 7.29 30.24
CA GLN A 517 29.10 8.19 31.39
C GLN A 517 30.33 7.93 32.27
N ASP A 518 31.11 8.98 32.50
CA ASP A 518 32.33 8.97 33.32
C ASP A 518 33.31 7.85 32.93
N GLY A 519 33.43 7.61 31.63
CA GLY A 519 34.30 6.59 31.02
C GLY A 519 33.68 5.19 30.96
N ASN A 520 32.50 4.97 31.54
CA ASN A 520 31.84 3.67 31.59
C ASN A 520 30.69 3.58 30.59
N VAL A 521 30.54 2.43 29.94
CA VAL A 521 29.36 2.13 29.12
C VAL A 521 28.24 1.69 30.05
N LEU A 522 27.16 2.46 30.08
CA LEU A 522 25.96 2.16 30.86
C LEU A 522 24.84 1.75 29.91
N GLU A 523 24.11 0.69 30.30
CA GLU A 523 22.93 0.20 29.60
C GLU A 523 21.70 0.32 30.51
N ILE A 524 20.61 0.84 29.95
CA ILE A 524 19.28 0.85 30.56
C ILE A 524 18.36 0.01 29.68
N PHE A 525 17.92 -1.13 30.20
CA PHE A 525 16.97 -1.98 29.50
C PHE A 525 15.61 -1.31 29.37
N ASN A 526 14.92 -1.63 28.27
CA ASN A 526 13.59 -1.10 27.93
C ASN A 526 12.59 -1.01 29.10
N LYS A 527 12.48 -2.05 29.94
CA LYS A 527 11.56 -2.11 31.08
C LYS A 527 11.83 -1.04 32.16
N ASP A 528 13.08 -0.58 32.23
CA ASP A 528 13.54 0.35 33.25
C ASP A 528 13.71 1.78 32.72
N LEU A 529 13.73 1.97 31.39
CA LEU A 529 14.06 3.24 30.74
C LEU A 529 13.24 4.41 31.27
N MET A 530 11.91 4.30 31.23
CA MET A 530 11.03 5.38 31.67
C MET A 530 11.07 5.62 33.18
N SER A 531 11.61 4.70 33.97
CA SER A 531 11.84 4.91 35.42
C SER A 531 13.12 5.70 35.72
N LYS A 532 14.03 5.78 34.74
CA LYS A 532 15.31 6.50 34.81
C LYS A 532 15.25 7.88 34.16
N ALA A 533 14.11 8.29 33.61
CA ALA A 533 13.90 9.64 33.10
C ALA A 533 14.06 10.67 34.24
N VAL A 534 14.88 11.69 34.03
CA VAL A 534 15.22 12.69 35.04
C VAL A 534 14.61 14.05 34.72
N PRO A 535 14.13 14.82 35.73
CA PRO A 535 13.80 16.22 35.53
C PRO A 535 15.00 16.98 34.96
N TYR A 536 14.76 17.78 33.93
CA TYR A 536 15.81 18.54 33.27
C TYR A 536 15.36 19.99 33.13
N HIS A 537 16.07 20.90 33.80
CA HIS A 537 15.77 22.33 33.76
C HIS A 537 16.54 23.01 32.62
N ILE A 538 15.83 23.83 31.84
CA ILE A 538 16.38 24.64 30.74
C ILE A 538 16.00 26.09 30.93
N ILE A 539 14.69 26.35 31.03
CA ILE A 539 14.11 27.69 31.11
C ILE A 539 12.90 27.70 32.05
N ASN A 540 12.69 28.81 32.73
CA ASN A 540 11.54 29.02 33.62
C ASN A 540 10.22 28.93 32.85
N GLY A 541 9.18 28.40 33.51
CA GLY A 541 7.85 28.19 32.91
C GLY A 541 7.69 26.85 32.17
N TYR A 542 8.76 26.06 32.03
CA TYR A 542 8.74 24.75 31.40
C TYR A 542 9.21 23.66 32.37
N SER A 543 8.59 22.48 32.26
CA SER A 543 8.94 21.30 33.07
C SER A 543 9.21 20.10 32.17
N PHE A 544 10.49 19.79 31.99
CA PHE A 544 10.93 18.70 31.11
C PHE A 544 11.45 17.51 31.90
N LEU A 545 11.26 16.33 31.29
CA LEU A 545 11.96 15.10 31.62
C LEU A 545 12.87 14.74 30.45
N ALA A 546 14.11 14.37 30.75
CA ALA A 546 15.10 13.91 29.80
C ALA A 546 15.36 12.41 30.02
N TYR A 547 15.46 11.66 28.92
CA TYR A 547 15.84 10.25 28.95
C TYR A 547 16.60 9.87 27.68
N PRO A 548 17.60 8.99 27.76
CA PRO A 548 18.26 8.44 26.58
C PRO A 548 17.32 7.45 25.88
N ASN A 549 17.39 7.30 24.56
CA ASN A 549 16.38 6.55 23.80
C ASN A 549 16.92 5.53 22.80
N ARG A 550 18.25 5.32 22.76
CA ARG A 550 18.96 4.38 21.87
C ARG A 550 20.43 4.24 22.30
N ASP A 551 21.21 3.51 21.50
CA ASP A 551 22.67 3.42 21.64
C ASP A 551 23.35 4.68 21.09
N PHE A 552 24.07 5.38 21.97
CA PHE A 552 24.84 6.58 21.67
C PHE A 552 26.36 6.38 21.80
N VAL A 553 26.83 5.19 22.18
CA VAL A 553 28.27 4.91 22.30
C VAL A 553 29.04 5.13 20.99
N PRO A 554 28.53 4.69 19.81
CA PRO A 554 29.22 4.91 18.54
C PRO A 554 29.44 6.39 18.21
N PHE A 555 28.64 7.30 18.78
CA PHE A 555 28.70 8.72 18.45
C PHE A 555 29.96 9.43 18.93
N ARG A 556 30.74 8.82 19.84
CA ARG A 556 32.10 9.27 20.16
C ARG A 556 32.99 9.33 18.92
N GLN A 557 32.88 8.31 18.08
CA GLN A 557 33.62 8.21 16.83
C GLN A 557 32.96 9.04 15.72
N VAL A 558 31.63 9.01 15.62
CA VAL A 558 30.88 9.78 14.60
C VAL A 558 31.19 11.27 14.69
N TYR A 559 31.28 11.82 15.90
CA TYR A 559 31.59 13.24 16.09
C TYR A 559 33.09 13.55 16.21
N GLY A 560 33.97 12.54 16.15
CA GLY A 560 35.42 12.76 16.24
C GLY A 560 35.90 13.29 17.59
N ILE A 561 35.26 12.88 18.69
CA ILE A 561 35.59 13.30 20.08
C ILE A 561 36.10 12.13 20.93
N PRO A 562 37.24 11.51 20.56
CA PRO A 562 37.76 10.34 21.25
C PRO A 562 38.12 10.60 22.72
N GLU A 563 38.22 11.83 23.18
CA GLU A 563 38.50 12.19 24.57
C GLU A 563 37.24 12.26 25.46
N ALA A 564 36.05 12.29 24.85
CA ALA A 564 34.80 12.37 25.59
C ALA A 564 34.63 11.14 26.50
N CYS A 565 34.52 11.40 27.81
CA CYS A 565 34.23 10.39 28.82
C CYS A 565 32.72 10.29 29.12
N THR A 566 31.91 11.26 28.69
CA THR A 566 30.45 11.22 28.82
C THR A 566 29.78 11.67 27.52
N ILE A 567 28.92 10.83 26.95
CA ILE A 567 28.10 11.11 25.77
C ILE A 567 26.71 10.58 26.03
N ILE A 568 25.77 11.50 26.27
CA ILE A 568 24.37 11.17 26.52
C ILE A 568 23.51 11.99 25.58
N GLN A 569 22.75 11.32 24.75
CA GLN A 569 21.70 11.97 23.98
C GLN A 569 20.35 11.35 24.27
N GLY A 570 19.28 12.03 23.89
CA GLY A 570 17.94 11.53 24.14
C GLY A 570 16.84 12.51 23.80
N SER A 571 15.65 12.24 24.33
CA SER A 571 14.48 13.07 24.06
C SER A 571 13.98 13.80 25.31
N PHE A 572 13.36 14.96 25.07
CA PHE A 572 12.56 15.66 26.08
C PHE A 572 11.10 15.22 26.05
N ARG A 573 10.46 15.19 27.22
CA ARG A 573 9.02 15.03 27.39
C ARG A 573 8.49 15.96 28.47
N GLY A 574 7.19 16.25 28.44
CA GLY A 574 6.54 16.98 29.53
C GLY A 574 6.53 16.19 30.84
N ASN A 575 6.67 16.90 31.96
CA ASN A 575 6.64 16.30 33.29
C ASN A 575 5.26 15.65 33.60
N GLY A 576 5.21 14.32 33.52
CA GLY A 576 3.98 13.52 33.55
C GLY A 576 4.00 12.39 32.51
N ASN A 577 4.75 12.55 31.43
CA ASN A 577 4.82 11.55 30.36
C ASN A 577 5.36 10.19 30.83
N SER A 578 6.50 10.17 31.52
CA SER A 578 7.11 8.93 32.04
C SER A 578 6.17 8.18 33.00
N THR A 579 5.35 8.94 33.72
CA THR A 579 4.42 8.41 34.72
C THR A 579 3.25 7.67 34.09
N LEU A 580 2.94 7.91 32.81
CA LEU A 580 1.94 7.15 32.05
C LEU A 580 2.54 6.17 31.05
N ALA A 581 3.67 6.51 30.44
CA ALA A 581 4.34 5.62 29.49
C ALA A 581 4.71 4.28 30.12
N LYS A 582 5.27 4.28 31.33
CA LYS A 582 5.65 3.04 32.04
C LYS A 582 4.43 2.14 32.33
N PRO A 583 3.32 2.63 32.90
CA PRO A 583 2.09 1.84 33.03
C PRO A 583 1.55 1.32 31.70
N LEU A 584 1.59 2.10 30.62
CA LEU A 584 1.16 1.62 29.30
C LEU A 584 2.03 0.47 28.79
N ILE A 585 3.34 0.51 29.04
CA ILE A 585 4.28 -0.57 28.74
C ILE A 585 4.00 -1.80 29.60
N ASN A 586 3.92 -1.65 30.92
CA ASN A 586 3.68 -2.74 31.86
C ASN A 586 2.34 -3.45 31.62
N LEU A 587 1.33 -2.68 31.20
CA LEU A 587 0.02 -3.21 30.84
C LEU A 587 -0.01 -3.77 29.41
N GLY A 588 1.10 -3.75 28.65
CA GLY A 588 1.19 -4.37 27.33
C GLY A 588 0.56 -3.58 26.17
N TRP A 589 0.18 -2.32 26.37
CA TRP A 589 -0.51 -1.51 25.35
C TRP A 589 0.34 -1.14 24.15
N LEU A 590 1.66 -1.13 24.30
CA LEU A 590 2.61 -0.79 23.24
C LEU A 590 3.08 -2.04 22.47
N ASP A 591 2.38 -3.17 22.59
CA ASP A 591 2.65 -4.37 21.79
C ASP A 591 2.24 -4.17 20.32
N ALA A 592 3.23 -4.33 19.44
CA ALA A 592 3.08 -4.20 17.99
C ALA A 592 2.55 -5.48 17.31
N GLY A 593 2.51 -6.61 18.00
CA GLY A 593 2.03 -7.89 17.46
C GLY A 593 0.53 -7.90 17.19
N SER A 594 0.12 -8.53 16.10
CA SER A 594 -1.30 -8.75 15.83
C SER A 594 -1.89 -9.78 16.78
N ARG A 595 -3.12 -9.55 17.25
CA ARG A 595 -3.82 -10.45 18.18
C ARG A 595 -5.14 -10.91 17.56
N ALA A 596 -5.29 -12.22 17.34
CA ALA A 596 -6.48 -12.79 16.70
C ALA A 596 -7.81 -12.50 17.44
N TRP A 597 -7.74 -12.21 18.74
CA TRP A 597 -8.89 -11.84 19.57
C TRP A 597 -9.21 -10.33 19.56
N LEU A 598 -8.32 -9.48 19.04
CA LEU A 598 -8.48 -8.03 18.98
C LEU A 598 -9.27 -7.65 17.71
N LYS A 599 -10.58 -7.95 17.73
CA LYS A 599 -11.50 -7.68 16.62
C LYS A 599 -12.19 -6.33 16.78
N GLU A 600 -12.65 -5.74 15.69
CA GLU A 600 -13.49 -4.54 15.71
C GLU A 600 -14.75 -4.78 16.57
N GLY A 601 -15.19 -3.77 17.31
CA GLY A 601 -16.35 -3.89 18.20
C GLY A 601 -16.02 -4.40 19.62
N ILE A 602 -14.79 -4.84 19.88
CA ILE A 602 -14.39 -5.26 21.22
C ILE A 602 -14.41 -4.08 22.19
N LYS A 603 -14.97 -4.29 23.39
CA LYS A 603 -14.96 -3.28 24.45
C LYS A 603 -13.56 -3.10 25.02
N TRP A 604 -13.22 -1.88 25.44
CA TRP A 604 -11.96 -1.58 26.12
C TRP A 604 -11.74 -2.43 27.38
N SER A 605 -12.80 -2.67 28.16
CA SER A 605 -12.82 -3.56 29.32
C SER A 605 -12.41 -5.00 28.97
N HIS A 606 -12.95 -5.56 27.88
CA HIS A 606 -12.59 -6.90 27.40
C HIS A 606 -11.18 -6.97 26.82
N ILE A 607 -10.70 -5.93 26.12
CA ILE A 607 -9.30 -5.87 25.69
C ILE A 607 -8.40 -5.96 26.91
N ARG A 608 -8.67 -5.15 27.93
CA ARG A 608 -7.84 -5.12 29.13
C ARG A 608 -7.87 -6.44 29.87
N GLN A 609 -9.04 -7.06 30.04
CA GLN A 609 -9.15 -8.38 30.66
C GLN A 609 -8.21 -9.38 29.98
N LYS A 610 -8.24 -9.46 28.64
CA LYS A 610 -7.40 -10.37 27.86
C LYS A 610 -5.92 -10.00 27.90
N LEU A 611 -5.62 -8.70 27.96
CA LEU A 611 -4.27 -8.17 27.96
C LEU A 611 -3.55 -8.37 29.30
N THR A 612 -4.25 -8.14 30.41
CA THR A 612 -3.69 -8.24 31.76
C THR A 612 -3.93 -9.60 32.42
N GLY A 613 -4.77 -10.45 31.82
CA GLY A 613 -5.20 -11.70 32.44
C GLY A 613 -6.08 -11.50 33.67
N ALA A 614 -6.95 -10.47 33.67
CA ALA A 614 -7.89 -10.26 34.77
C ALA A 614 -9.01 -11.30 34.77
N ASP A 615 -9.50 -11.62 35.97
CA ASP A 615 -10.52 -12.66 36.16
C ASP A 615 -11.84 -12.32 35.43
N SER A 616 -12.23 -11.04 35.42
CA SER A 616 -13.37 -10.54 34.66
C SER A 616 -13.11 -9.17 34.02
N ALA A 617 -14.06 -8.73 33.20
CA ALA A 617 -14.06 -7.38 32.61
C ALA A 617 -14.64 -6.31 33.56
N ALA A 618 -15.02 -6.68 34.78
CA ALA A 618 -15.49 -5.73 35.79
C ALA A 618 -14.36 -4.79 36.22
N GLU A 619 -14.67 -3.51 36.40
CA GLU A 619 -13.66 -2.49 36.69
C GLU A 619 -12.82 -2.82 37.94
N ALA A 620 -13.42 -3.43 38.97
CA ALA A 620 -12.71 -3.84 40.18
C ALA A 620 -11.56 -4.82 39.89
N ASP A 621 -11.80 -5.84 39.06
CA ASP A 621 -10.81 -6.86 38.71
C ASP A 621 -9.73 -6.29 37.78
N LEU A 622 -10.12 -5.41 36.85
CA LEU A 622 -9.19 -4.70 35.98
C LEU A 622 -8.26 -3.78 36.78
N LEU A 623 -8.79 -3.12 37.83
CA LEU A 623 -8.01 -2.27 38.73
C LEU A 623 -7.05 -3.10 39.60
N ALA A 624 -7.50 -4.24 40.13
CA ALA A 624 -6.66 -5.14 40.90
C ALA A 624 -5.45 -5.65 40.08
N LYS A 625 -5.67 -6.05 38.81
CA LYS A 625 -4.56 -6.41 37.91
C LYS A 625 -3.68 -5.23 37.53
N ALA A 626 -4.23 -4.03 37.38
CA ALA A 626 -3.42 -2.85 37.14
C ALA A 626 -2.50 -2.53 38.35
N ASP A 627 -2.97 -2.75 39.57
CA ASP A 627 -2.18 -2.59 40.80
C ASP A 627 -1.03 -3.60 40.87
N GLU A 628 -1.31 -4.86 40.54
CA GLU A 628 -0.31 -5.94 40.48
C GLU A 628 0.79 -5.66 39.44
N LEU A 629 0.42 -5.29 38.21
CA LEU A 629 1.37 -5.13 37.10
C LEU A 629 2.15 -3.81 37.12
N CYS A 630 1.59 -2.74 37.69
CA CYS A 630 2.22 -1.42 37.67
C CYS A 630 3.06 -1.12 38.92
N ASN A 631 2.78 -1.76 40.07
CA ASN A 631 3.48 -1.58 41.34
C ASN A 631 3.73 -0.09 41.69
N TYR A 632 2.64 0.64 41.98
CA TYR A 632 2.67 2.08 42.26
C TYR A 632 3.44 2.42 43.54
N ARG A 633 4.20 3.52 43.54
CA ARG A 633 5.04 3.95 44.67
C ARG A 633 4.24 4.59 45.81
N SER A 634 3.10 5.20 45.50
CA SER A 634 2.22 5.81 46.51
C SER A 634 0.74 5.80 46.09
N PRO A 635 -0.20 5.96 47.04
CA PRO A 635 -1.62 6.11 46.74
C PRO A 635 -1.94 7.29 45.80
N GLU A 636 -1.20 8.39 45.91
CA GLU A 636 -1.33 9.58 45.05
C GLU A 636 -0.89 9.28 43.62
N GLU A 637 0.24 8.59 43.44
CA GLU A 637 0.73 8.18 42.13
C GLU A 637 -0.27 7.25 41.45
N ARG A 638 -0.76 6.24 42.20
CA ARG A 638 -1.82 5.33 41.73
C ARG A 638 -3.04 6.11 41.24
N ARG A 639 -3.55 7.05 42.05
CA ARG A 639 -4.74 7.85 41.71
C ARG A 639 -4.52 8.64 40.41
N ARG A 640 -3.36 9.29 40.25
CA ARG A 640 -3.03 10.07 39.06
C ARG A 640 -2.91 9.21 37.80
N ILE A 641 -2.21 8.08 37.88
CA ILE A 641 -2.03 7.17 36.73
C ILE A 641 -3.36 6.59 36.29
N LEU A 642 -4.16 6.09 37.23
CA LEU A 642 -5.47 5.54 36.92
C LEU A 642 -6.41 6.59 36.31
N ALA A 643 -6.36 7.84 36.80
CA ALA A 643 -7.10 8.94 36.17
C ALA A 643 -6.68 9.19 34.72
N GLY A 644 -5.38 9.16 34.42
CA GLY A 644 -4.87 9.28 33.04
C GLY A 644 -5.27 8.12 32.13
N LEU A 645 -5.18 6.88 32.63
CA LEU A 645 -5.63 5.69 31.89
C LEU A 645 -7.15 5.69 31.65
N LYS A 646 -7.94 6.21 32.60
CA LYS A 646 -9.39 6.42 32.45
C LYS A 646 -9.70 7.52 31.43
N TRP A 647 -8.95 8.62 31.44
CA TRP A 647 -9.06 9.69 30.44
C TRP A 647 -8.79 9.18 29.03
N MET A 648 -7.82 8.26 28.85
CA MET A 648 -7.57 7.55 27.60
C MET A 648 -8.68 6.54 27.22
N ARG A 649 -9.72 6.40 28.04
CA ARG A 649 -10.84 5.46 27.90
C ARG A 649 -10.46 3.98 28.01
N LEU A 650 -9.27 3.67 28.54
CA LEU A 650 -8.78 2.29 28.66
C LEU A 650 -9.49 1.47 29.74
N PHE A 651 -10.24 2.13 30.63
CA PHE A 651 -11.15 1.51 31.61
C PHE A 651 -12.63 1.70 31.25
N SER A 652 -12.93 2.28 30.08
CA SER A 652 -14.32 2.47 29.67
C SER A 652 -14.95 1.13 29.25
N ASP A 653 -16.27 1.06 29.31
CA ASP A 653 -17.02 -0.07 28.74
C ASP A 653 -17.45 0.20 27.29
N GLY A 654 -16.91 1.28 26.69
CA GLY A 654 -17.12 1.65 25.30
C GLY A 654 -16.37 0.75 24.33
N VAL A 655 -16.75 0.85 23.07
CA VAL A 655 -16.15 0.07 21.97
C VAL A 655 -14.83 0.71 21.56
N ALA A 656 -13.78 -0.11 21.45
CA ALA A 656 -12.53 0.25 20.81
C ALA A 656 -12.64 0.02 19.29
N ALA A 657 -11.86 0.75 18.50
CA ALA A 657 -11.78 0.50 17.07
C ALA A 657 -11.37 -0.96 16.78
N GLY A 658 -10.47 -1.53 17.60
CA GLY A 658 -9.97 -2.91 17.41
C GLY A 658 -9.25 -3.09 16.07
N GLY A 659 -8.78 -4.30 15.77
CA GLY A 659 -8.06 -4.59 14.54
C GLY A 659 -6.56 -4.28 14.60
N GLY A 660 -5.74 -5.06 13.88
CA GLY A 660 -4.29 -4.92 13.87
C GLY A 660 -3.62 -5.32 15.19
N SER A 661 -2.93 -4.37 15.83
CA SER A 661 -2.18 -4.54 17.09
C SER A 661 -2.72 -3.66 18.22
N LEU A 662 -2.38 -4.00 19.47
CA LEU A 662 -2.74 -3.21 20.64
C LEU A 662 -2.15 -1.80 20.56
N PHE A 663 -0.92 -1.67 20.06
CA PHE A 663 -0.28 -0.38 19.87
C PHE A 663 -1.00 0.48 18.82
N ASN A 664 -1.50 -0.11 17.73
CA ASN A 664 -2.31 0.63 16.76
C ASN A 664 -3.64 1.08 17.37
N THR A 665 -4.31 0.19 18.10
CA THR A 665 -5.55 0.51 18.82
C THR A 665 -5.35 1.68 19.81
N LEU A 666 -4.26 1.67 20.59
CA LEU A 666 -3.90 2.78 21.47
C LEU A 666 -3.57 4.05 20.66
N SER A 667 -2.79 3.93 19.59
CA SER A 667 -2.34 5.06 18.77
C SER A 667 -3.52 5.78 18.13
N ASP A 668 -4.50 5.06 17.58
CA ASP A 668 -5.71 5.65 17.03
C ASP A 668 -6.53 6.39 18.09
N GLN A 669 -6.61 5.84 19.30
CA GLN A 669 -7.29 6.49 20.41
C GLN A 669 -6.55 7.76 20.87
N LEU A 670 -5.22 7.71 20.98
CA LEU A 670 -4.39 8.86 21.32
C LEU A 670 -4.40 9.93 20.23
N ASN A 671 -4.49 9.54 18.95
CA ASN A 671 -4.57 10.50 17.85
C ASN A 671 -5.84 11.37 17.95
N LYS A 672 -6.95 10.79 18.43
CA LYS A 672 -8.20 11.53 18.68
C LYS A 672 -8.13 12.44 19.92
N LEU A 673 -7.39 12.02 20.94
CA LEU A 673 -7.36 12.69 22.25
C LEU A 673 -6.23 13.73 22.38
N CYS A 674 -5.14 13.56 21.64
CA CYS A 674 -3.91 14.33 21.77
C CYS A 674 -3.52 15.01 20.45
N SER A 675 -4.45 15.23 19.52
CA SER A 675 -4.22 16.07 18.34
C SER A 675 -4.15 17.54 18.73
N PHE A 676 -3.40 18.34 17.97
CA PHE A 676 -3.47 19.79 18.07
C PHE A 676 -4.81 20.34 17.56
N HIS A 677 -5.36 21.32 18.26
CA HIS A 677 -6.53 22.08 17.85
C HIS A 677 -6.14 23.41 17.18
N ALA A 678 -7.09 24.04 16.50
CA ALA A 678 -6.86 25.33 15.86
C ALA A 678 -6.38 26.39 16.87
N GLY A 679 -5.27 27.06 16.56
CA GLY A 679 -4.65 28.06 17.43
C GLY A 679 -3.69 27.51 18.49
N GLU A 680 -3.62 26.19 18.66
CA GLU A 680 -2.59 25.58 19.51
C GLU A 680 -1.23 25.56 18.79
N ARG A 681 -0.16 25.62 19.58
CA ARG A 681 1.21 25.75 19.07
C ARG A 681 2.06 24.55 19.47
N ASP A 682 2.87 24.09 18.54
CA ASP A 682 4.00 23.22 18.82
C ASP A 682 5.29 24.03 19.02
N LEU A 683 6.28 23.39 19.62
CA LEU A 683 7.58 23.94 19.97
C LEU A 683 8.66 22.87 19.68
N ALA A 684 9.80 23.28 19.17
CA ALA A 684 11.00 22.45 19.17
C ALA A 684 11.89 22.89 20.35
N MET A 685 12.23 21.96 21.23
CA MET A 685 13.19 22.19 22.30
C MET A 685 14.46 21.39 22.02
N LEU A 686 15.59 22.07 21.97
CA LEU A 686 16.91 21.50 21.75
C LEU A 686 17.89 22.08 22.79
N GLN A 687 18.59 21.21 23.51
CA GLN A 687 19.66 21.61 24.41
C GLN A 687 20.90 20.76 24.17
N HIS A 688 22.01 21.44 23.88
CA HIS A 688 23.34 20.87 23.95
C HIS A 688 24.07 21.36 25.19
N LYS A 689 24.86 20.50 25.83
CA LYS A 689 25.81 20.90 26.87
C LYS A 689 27.15 20.24 26.58
N PHE A 690 28.15 21.07 26.38
CA PHE A 690 29.54 20.66 26.19
C PHE A 690 30.35 21.09 27.42
N VAL A 691 31.19 20.20 27.94
CA VAL A 691 32.23 20.57 28.91
C VAL A 691 33.57 20.35 28.23
N LEU A 692 34.34 21.44 28.18
CA LEU A 692 35.65 21.45 27.56
C LEU A 692 36.73 21.08 28.58
N GLY A 693 37.77 20.41 28.10
CA GLY A 693 38.94 19.98 28.88
C GLY A 693 40.13 20.92 28.80
#